data_AF-A0A7H0I5A7-F1
#
_entry.id   AF-A0A7H0I5A7-F1
#
_cell.length_a   1.000
_cell.length_b   1.000
_cell.length_c   1.000
_cell.angle_alpha   90.00
_cell.angle_beta   90.00
_cell.angle_gamma   90.00
#
_symmetry.space_group_name_H-M   'P 1'
#
loop_
_entity.id
_entity.type
_entity.pdbx_description
1 polymer ?
#
loop_
_entity_poly.entity_id
_entity_poly.type
_entity_poly.pdbx_seq_one_letter_code
_entity_poly.pdbx_strand_id
1 'polypeptide(L)'
;MIRLPTTHAAITAPLVASSTQFPGVPIGRSLLDGRAFHLSPVLAPAAILPSTNTLALGGLGSGKSTTAKARALREVRHHDHQFVVIDSFGEDGATGEWRPVAQALGGCVVRAGDFRLNPCSPLFSAPVREQLVRSLILAVEPDALTTQATHALQHALSHPKATALTGLVDALVSPQDGRWPAARLAEWGEAAAMALSRYTEGSLSGLFDGEDAGLPPTDLPIVSFDFTTLDRNSPAIPSLMAAVSCWAEHVWLPQSTATHRHLVLEEAWQILLSPATASLIQRQLKNSRKAALSLDVVMHTLSDLGDGRAQDLARLCEIAHIGRLGPEEATAVGTLLGLPQWAVDAIPGLGPGQAVWKVGPGYVDIVQTVLTEEEAELTDTSARRRAAQQILARDEEPEVLEADADQEDTDVAASEERLCEEPTDAEPDLLDELLAPHPTDTDANVRDGWDWDLPPNVVDHDTAATPVFAAAPEDDLRHDLALRAAHEGRHSEAAQIAAIGEREDINRHGISSTEAARWLVTRAQMADLSGDRHQAATLRATVTRMGKNLDWFEQPNRDPEQAWYQGADVPPTPEPADEPPSRRRRRWPYAATATAAALSLAIVGVGQMSESDQQQDRKAKADSYKGRSGAEVRLDGVNADVLARWNRERDQVIIELRTYFEKDARYLRLDADGQTASSEKPAEWFAESPELSLPVEDPLADVTVRVAIGGRKWVKGVKAPSRMIRLSPTGVAYDAETGERLPSDL
;
A
#
# COMPACT_ATOMS: atom_id res chain seq x y z
N MET A 1 -1.27 13.21 40.36
CA MET A 1 -1.70 12.29 39.29
C MET A 1 -2.80 11.42 39.85
N ILE A 2 -4.06 11.77 39.60
CA ILE A 2 -5.23 11.04 40.10
C ILE A 2 -5.38 9.78 39.25
N ARG A 3 -5.27 8.60 39.85
CA ARG A 3 -5.55 7.32 39.19
C ARG A 3 -7.07 7.14 39.16
N LEU A 4 -7.69 7.32 38.00
CA LEU A 4 -9.08 6.95 37.79
C LEU A 4 -9.17 5.41 37.72
N PRO A 5 -10.07 4.76 38.47
CA PRO A 5 -10.40 3.35 38.28
C PRO A 5 -10.84 3.08 36.84
N THR A 6 -10.56 1.89 36.31
CA THR A 6 -10.89 1.48 34.92
C THR A 6 -12.37 1.66 34.56
N THR A 7 -13.26 1.57 35.55
CA THR A 7 -14.70 1.86 35.44
C THR A 7 -14.99 3.35 35.21
N HIS A 8 -14.20 4.28 35.76
CA HIS A 8 -14.31 5.72 35.50
C HIS A 8 -13.82 6.12 34.12
N ALA A 9 -12.83 5.42 33.56
CA ALA A 9 -12.38 5.64 32.18
C ALA A 9 -13.45 5.22 31.14
N ALA A 10 -14.21 4.16 31.43
CA ALA A 10 -15.30 3.68 30.56
C ALA A 10 -16.53 4.62 30.55
N ILE A 11 -16.74 5.41 31.61
CA ILE A 11 -17.82 6.40 31.70
C ILE A 11 -17.48 7.67 30.90
N THR A 12 -16.19 8.00 30.83
CA THR A 12 -15.71 9.33 30.42
C THR A 12 -15.11 9.37 29.03
N ALA A 13 -14.60 8.27 28.47
CA ALA A 13 -14.01 8.29 27.13
C ALA A 13 -15.10 8.30 26.03
N PRO A 14 -15.30 9.40 25.26
CA PRO A 14 -15.87 9.25 23.93
C PRO A 14 -14.99 8.26 23.16
N LEU A 15 -15.59 7.50 22.24
CA LEU A 15 -14.84 6.66 21.29
C LEU A 15 -13.67 7.51 20.77
N VAL A 16 -12.43 7.09 21.03
CA VAL A 16 -11.24 7.85 20.62
C VAL A 16 -11.22 7.85 19.09
N ALA A 17 -11.82 8.86 18.48
CA ALA A 17 -11.61 9.18 17.09
C ALA A 17 -10.11 9.43 16.92
N SER A 18 -9.47 8.73 16.01
CA SER A 18 -8.05 8.95 15.72
C SER A 18 -7.90 10.44 15.37
N SER A 19 -6.98 11.16 16.03
CA SER A 19 -6.64 12.53 15.64
C SER A 19 -5.72 12.57 14.41
N THR A 20 -5.40 11.41 13.84
CA THR A 20 -4.51 11.29 12.70
C THR A 20 -5.26 11.69 11.44
N GLN A 21 -4.83 12.78 10.80
CA GLN A 21 -5.30 13.23 9.50
C GLN A 21 -4.12 13.14 8.53
N PHE A 22 -4.38 12.62 7.32
CA PHE A 22 -3.40 12.63 6.25
C PHE A 22 -3.73 13.73 5.25
N PRO A 23 -2.72 14.40 4.67
CA PRO A 23 -2.93 15.41 3.64
C PRO A 23 -3.28 14.76 2.30
N GLY A 24 -3.87 15.55 1.41
CA GLY A 24 -4.05 15.20 0.00
C GLY A 24 -5.48 15.14 -0.45
N VAL A 25 -5.70 14.39 -1.53
CA VAL A 25 -7.01 14.25 -2.17
C VAL A 25 -8.01 13.57 -1.24
N PRO A 26 -9.29 13.95 -1.27
CA PRO A 26 -10.32 13.18 -0.58
C PRO A 26 -10.38 11.77 -1.17
N ILE A 27 -10.56 10.76 -0.33
CA ILE A 27 -10.77 9.38 -0.75
C ILE A 27 -12.20 8.97 -0.40
N GLY A 28 -12.63 9.27 0.82
CA GLY A 28 -13.93 8.83 1.30
C GLY A 28 -14.19 9.23 2.75
N ARG A 29 -14.93 8.40 3.46
CA ARG A 29 -15.36 8.64 4.84
C ARG A 29 -15.02 7.45 5.74
N SER A 30 -14.46 7.74 6.92
CA SER A 30 -14.26 6.73 7.97
C SER A 30 -15.61 6.21 8.45
N LEU A 31 -15.76 4.89 8.53
CA LEU A 31 -16.91 4.23 9.12
C LEU A 31 -16.77 4.05 10.63
N LEU A 32 -15.58 4.30 11.19
CA LEU A 32 -15.36 4.27 12.63
C LEU A 32 -15.81 5.57 13.30
N ASP A 33 -15.48 6.73 12.71
CA ASP A 33 -15.76 8.04 13.31
C ASP A 33 -16.54 9.03 12.42
N GLY A 34 -16.81 8.65 11.17
CA GLY A 34 -17.61 9.44 10.23
C GLY A 34 -16.87 10.63 9.60
N ARG A 35 -15.58 10.83 9.85
CA ARG A 35 -14.82 11.94 9.26
C ARG A 35 -14.39 11.65 7.83
N ALA A 36 -14.13 12.71 7.07
CA ALA A 36 -13.55 12.59 5.75
C ALA A 36 -12.11 12.08 5.83
N PHE A 37 -11.81 11.04 5.06
CA PHE A 37 -10.49 10.45 4.90
C PHE A 37 -9.85 10.98 3.61
N HIS A 38 -8.64 11.53 3.75
CA HIS A 38 -7.85 12.09 2.65
C HIS A 38 -6.50 11.38 2.62
N LEU A 39 -5.92 11.20 1.43
CA LEU A 39 -4.59 10.61 1.32
C LEU A 39 -3.95 10.89 -0.05
N SER A 40 -2.92 11.73 -0.07
CA SER A 40 -1.89 11.77 -1.12
C SER A 40 -0.55 11.45 -0.45
N PRO A 41 -0.04 10.21 -0.59
CA PRO A 41 1.09 9.71 0.19
C PRO A 41 2.35 10.58 0.12
N VAL A 42 2.63 11.17 -1.04
CA VAL A 42 3.80 12.04 -1.26
C VAL A 42 3.75 13.33 -0.43
N LEU A 43 2.56 13.76 -0.03
CA LEU A 43 2.36 14.95 0.80
C LEU A 43 2.49 14.65 2.30
N ALA A 44 2.42 13.38 2.70
CA ALA A 44 2.60 12.99 4.09
C ALA A 44 4.09 13.11 4.48
N PRO A 45 4.41 13.57 5.71
CA PRO A 45 5.79 13.61 6.18
C PRO A 45 6.44 12.23 6.12
N ALA A 46 7.67 12.15 5.59
CA ALA A 46 8.41 10.88 5.49
C ALA A 46 8.66 10.17 6.85
N ALA A 47 8.57 10.90 7.97
CA ALA A 47 8.63 10.34 9.31
C ALA A 47 7.35 9.54 9.69
N ILE A 48 6.22 9.87 9.07
CA ILE A 48 4.92 9.22 9.27
C ILE A 48 4.71 8.14 8.22
N LEU A 49 5.01 8.46 6.96
CA LEU A 49 4.83 7.58 5.82
C LEU A 49 6.13 7.54 5.00
N PRO A 50 7.09 6.69 5.37
CA PRO A 50 8.38 6.62 4.71
C PRO A 50 8.31 5.99 3.31
N SER A 51 7.23 5.34 2.92
CA SER A 51 7.04 4.80 1.57
C SER A 51 5.66 5.16 1.04
N THR A 52 5.59 5.50 -0.24
CA THR A 52 4.35 5.87 -0.93
C THR A 52 3.77 4.72 -1.77
N ASN A 53 4.33 3.51 -1.62
CA ASN A 53 3.87 2.32 -2.32
C ASN A 53 2.56 1.80 -1.68
N THR A 54 1.60 1.45 -2.53
CA THR A 54 0.25 1.04 -2.16
C THR A 54 -0.02 -0.39 -2.60
N LEU A 55 -0.66 -1.15 -1.73
CA LEU A 55 -1.23 -2.46 -2.03
C LEU A 55 -2.75 -2.41 -1.94
N ALA A 56 -3.44 -2.82 -3.01
CA ALA A 56 -4.89 -2.97 -3.04
C ALA A 56 -5.25 -4.46 -3.14
N LEU A 57 -6.00 -4.96 -2.17
CA LEU A 57 -6.49 -6.33 -2.09
C LEU A 57 -8.02 -6.35 -2.06
N GLY A 58 -8.64 -7.36 -2.65
CA GLY A 58 -10.08 -7.55 -2.54
C GLY A 58 -10.63 -8.47 -3.61
N GLY A 59 -11.61 -9.29 -3.23
CA GLY A 59 -12.34 -10.13 -4.18
C GLY A 59 -13.06 -9.32 -5.26
N LEU A 60 -13.61 -10.02 -6.24
CA LEU A 60 -14.35 -9.39 -7.35
C LEU A 60 -15.52 -8.54 -6.82
N GLY A 61 -15.66 -7.31 -7.34
CA GLY A 61 -16.70 -6.37 -6.93
C GLY A 61 -16.48 -5.69 -5.57
N SER A 62 -15.28 -5.78 -4.98
CA SER A 62 -14.92 -5.08 -3.74
C SER A 62 -14.80 -3.55 -3.89
N GLY A 63 -14.64 -3.04 -5.11
CA GLY A 63 -14.44 -1.60 -5.38
C GLY A 63 -12.96 -1.16 -5.35
N LYS A 64 -12.01 -2.10 -5.42
CA LYS A 64 -10.57 -1.81 -5.42
C LYS A 64 -10.12 -0.95 -6.61
N SER A 65 -10.48 -1.37 -7.82
CA SER A 65 -10.19 -0.69 -9.09
C SER A 65 -10.88 0.68 -9.14
N THR A 66 -12.16 0.75 -8.75
CA THR A 66 -12.92 2.00 -8.61
C THR A 66 -12.21 3.02 -7.72
N THR A 67 -11.73 2.59 -6.55
CA THR A 67 -11.00 3.47 -5.62
C THR A 67 -9.65 3.91 -6.18
N ALA A 68 -8.92 3.02 -6.87
CA ALA A 68 -7.64 3.35 -7.51
C ALA A 68 -7.81 4.38 -8.63
N LYS A 69 -8.85 4.21 -9.48
CA LYS A 69 -9.17 5.13 -10.57
C LYS A 69 -9.65 6.49 -10.08
N ALA A 70 -10.52 6.52 -9.07
CA ALA A 70 -10.96 7.77 -8.44
C ALA A 70 -9.77 8.53 -7.86
N ARG A 71 -8.86 7.82 -7.19
CA ARG A 71 -7.61 8.42 -6.72
C ARG A 71 -6.76 8.96 -7.89
N ALA A 72 -6.61 8.21 -8.98
CA ALA A 72 -5.85 8.68 -10.13
C ALA A 72 -6.43 9.96 -10.75
N LEU A 73 -7.76 10.01 -10.95
CA LEU A 73 -8.47 11.21 -11.42
C LEU A 73 -8.16 12.42 -10.53
N ARG A 74 -8.26 12.25 -9.21
CA ARG A 74 -8.04 13.32 -8.24
C ARG A 74 -6.57 13.75 -8.18
N GLU A 75 -5.62 12.81 -8.09
CA GLU A 75 -4.19 13.13 -7.96
C GLU A 75 -3.67 13.86 -9.22
N VAL A 76 -4.13 13.46 -10.41
CA VAL A 76 -3.79 14.17 -11.66
C VAL A 76 -4.38 15.58 -11.66
N ARG A 77 -5.67 15.74 -11.34
CA ARG A 77 -6.37 17.04 -11.39
C ARG A 77 -5.92 18.03 -10.30
N HIS A 78 -5.59 17.55 -9.11
CA HIS A 78 -5.28 18.41 -7.95
C HIS A 78 -3.78 18.65 -7.74
N HIS A 79 -2.92 17.74 -8.20
CA HIS A 79 -1.51 17.75 -7.86
C HIS A 79 -0.57 17.60 -9.07
N ASP A 80 -1.09 17.56 -10.29
CA ASP A 80 -0.33 17.36 -11.53
C ASP A 80 0.56 16.11 -11.49
N HIS A 81 0.07 15.06 -10.81
CA HIS A 81 0.73 13.76 -10.81
C HIS A 81 0.61 13.11 -12.20
N GLN A 82 1.53 12.21 -12.52
CA GLN A 82 1.46 11.39 -13.73
C GLN A 82 1.27 9.91 -13.43
N PHE A 83 0.51 9.22 -14.27
CA PHE A 83 0.22 7.81 -14.13
C PHE A 83 0.70 7.00 -15.34
N VAL A 84 1.35 5.87 -15.08
CA VAL A 84 1.51 4.79 -16.05
C VAL A 84 0.75 3.60 -15.49
N VAL A 85 -0.14 3.03 -16.30
CA VAL A 85 -0.96 1.90 -15.90
C VAL A 85 -0.64 0.71 -16.78
N ILE A 86 -0.40 -0.44 -16.17
CA ILE A 86 -0.41 -1.72 -16.87
C ILE A 86 -1.80 -2.33 -16.66
N ASP A 87 -2.64 -2.24 -17.68
CA ASP A 87 -4.06 -2.60 -17.65
C ASP A 87 -4.26 -4.00 -18.24
N SER A 88 -4.27 -4.99 -17.35
CA SER A 88 -4.37 -6.41 -17.71
C SER A 88 -5.81 -6.92 -17.73
N PHE A 89 -6.81 -6.06 -17.46
CA PHE A 89 -8.19 -6.47 -17.27
C PHE A 89 -9.17 -5.56 -18.01
N GLY A 90 -10.18 -6.18 -18.63
CA GLY A 90 -11.29 -5.45 -19.25
C GLY A 90 -12.54 -6.31 -19.30
N GLU A 91 -13.70 -5.68 -19.11
CA GLU A 91 -15.01 -6.36 -19.00
C GLU A 91 -15.42 -7.15 -20.24
N ASP A 92 -14.95 -6.70 -21.41
CA ASP A 92 -15.47 -7.15 -22.69
C ASP A 92 -14.54 -8.11 -23.41
N GLY A 93 -13.35 -8.37 -22.84
CA GLY A 93 -12.22 -8.94 -23.57
C GLY A 93 -11.72 -8.03 -24.72
N ALA A 94 -12.28 -6.83 -24.87
CA ALA A 94 -12.04 -5.94 -26.00
C ALA A 94 -11.46 -4.57 -25.60
N THR A 95 -11.75 -4.10 -24.39
CA THR A 95 -11.40 -2.75 -23.93
C THR A 95 -10.91 -2.78 -22.48
N GLY A 96 -9.74 -2.21 -22.23
CA GLY A 96 -9.17 -2.06 -20.88
C GLY A 96 -9.98 -1.17 -19.94
N GLU A 97 -9.98 -1.54 -18.67
CA GLU A 97 -10.70 -0.90 -17.58
C GLU A 97 -10.29 0.56 -17.31
N TRP A 98 -9.06 0.93 -17.67
CA TRP A 98 -8.50 2.27 -17.43
C TRP A 98 -8.69 3.22 -18.61
N ARG A 99 -9.23 2.73 -19.74
CA ARG A 99 -9.43 3.55 -20.94
C ARG A 99 -10.30 4.80 -20.69
N PRO A 100 -11.48 4.73 -20.05
CA PRO A 100 -12.31 5.92 -19.85
C PRO A 100 -11.60 6.99 -19.02
N VAL A 101 -10.92 6.56 -17.94
CA VAL A 101 -10.12 7.43 -17.08
C VAL A 101 -8.97 8.07 -17.86
N ALA A 102 -8.25 7.28 -18.66
CA ALA A 102 -7.15 7.79 -19.47
C ALA A 102 -7.61 8.86 -20.47
N GLN A 103 -8.75 8.64 -21.11
CA GLN A 103 -9.33 9.61 -22.06
C GLN A 103 -9.83 10.87 -21.36
N ALA A 104 -10.51 10.75 -20.21
CA ALA A 104 -11.02 11.88 -19.44
C ALA A 104 -9.92 12.81 -18.91
N LEU A 105 -8.71 12.27 -18.70
CA LEU A 105 -7.53 13.02 -18.26
C LEU A 105 -6.67 13.55 -19.43
N GLY A 106 -7.10 13.38 -20.68
CA GLY A 106 -6.30 13.78 -21.85
C GLY A 106 -5.03 12.95 -22.04
N GLY A 107 -5.02 11.72 -21.53
CA GLY A 107 -3.91 10.78 -21.64
C GLY A 107 -3.96 9.91 -22.89
N CYS A 108 -3.17 8.84 -22.89
CA CYS A 108 -3.05 7.90 -24.00
C CYS A 108 -3.36 6.46 -23.56
N VAL A 109 -4.00 5.70 -24.45
CA VAL A 109 -4.17 4.25 -24.30
C VAL A 109 -3.37 3.56 -25.39
N VAL A 110 -2.41 2.75 -24.95
CA VAL A 110 -1.46 1.98 -25.75
C VAL A 110 -1.92 0.53 -25.75
N ARG A 111 -2.70 0.13 -26.75
CA ARG A 111 -3.21 -1.25 -26.85
C ARG A 111 -2.12 -2.18 -27.38
N ALA A 112 -2.00 -3.36 -26.78
CA ALA A 112 -1.08 -4.39 -27.24
C ALA A 112 -1.38 -4.77 -28.70
N GLY A 113 -0.37 -4.64 -29.58
CA GLY A 113 -0.47 -4.91 -31.01
C GLY A 113 -0.77 -3.67 -31.87
N ASP A 114 -1.41 -2.63 -31.32
CA ASP A 114 -1.62 -1.35 -32.02
C ASP A 114 -0.36 -0.47 -31.96
N PHE A 115 0.31 -0.47 -30.81
CA PHE A 115 1.59 0.21 -30.60
C PHE A 115 2.71 -0.80 -30.33
N ARG A 116 3.86 -0.56 -30.94
CA ARG A 116 5.00 -1.47 -30.88
C ARG A 116 6.12 -0.82 -30.10
N LEU A 117 6.37 -1.34 -28.89
CA LEU A 117 7.43 -0.81 -28.04
C LEU A 117 8.78 -1.29 -28.58
N ASN A 118 9.73 -0.40 -28.83
CA ASN A 118 11.06 -0.81 -29.32
C ASN A 118 12.01 -1.17 -28.16
N PRO A 119 12.29 -2.46 -27.88
CA PRO A 119 13.20 -2.87 -26.80
C PRO A 119 14.66 -2.56 -27.12
N CYS A 120 14.99 -2.32 -28.39
CA CYS A 120 16.34 -2.00 -28.86
C CYS A 120 16.59 -0.49 -28.98
N SER A 121 15.67 0.33 -28.46
CA SER A 121 15.76 1.79 -28.56
C SER A 121 17.11 2.32 -28.08
N PRO A 122 17.74 3.27 -28.82
CA PRO A 122 19.00 3.88 -28.42
C PRO A 122 18.86 4.78 -27.18
N LEU A 123 17.64 5.11 -26.75
CA LEU A 123 17.39 5.82 -25.50
C LEU A 123 17.69 4.95 -24.28
N PHE A 124 17.71 3.63 -24.43
CA PHE A 124 18.22 2.74 -23.40
C PHE A 124 19.75 2.69 -23.43
N SER A 125 20.37 2.86 -22.26
CA SER A 125 21.80 2.59 -22.10
C SER A 125 22.12 1.13 -22.49
N ALA A 126 23.33 0.87 -22.99
CA ALA A 126 23.69 -0.46 -23.48
C ALA A 126 23.43 -1.61 -22.46
N PRO A 127 23.75 -1.47 -21.16
CA PRO A 127 23.45 -2.52 -20.18
C PRO A 127 21.95 -2.75 -19.98
N VAL A 128 21.14 -1.70 -20.04
CA VAL A 128 19.68 -1.77 -19.90
C VAL A 128 19.08 -2.47 -21.13
N ARG A 129 19.53 -2.10 -22.33
CA ARG A 129 19.10 -2.73 -23.57
C ARG A 129 19.42 -4.23 -23.57
N GLU A 130 20.62 -4.61 -23.15
CA GLU A 130 21.01 -6.02 -22.99
C GLU A 130 20.11 -6.73 -21.98
N GLN A 131 19.89 -6.15 -20.79
CA GLN A 131 19.04 -6.73 -19.77
C GLN A 131 17.62 -6.96 -20.27
N LEU A 132 17.02 -5.96 -20.93
CA LEU A 132 15.65 -6.07 -21.46
C LEU A 132 15.55 -7.18 -22.51
N VAL A 133 16.47 -7.22 -23.49
CA VAL A 133 16.45 -8.26 -24.52
C VAL A 133 16.63 -9.65 -23.91
N ARG A 134 17.50 -9.79 -22.90
CA ARG A 134 17.63 -11.07 -22.17
C ARG A 134 16.33 -11.45 -21.46
N SER A 135 15.64 -10.51 -20.83
CA SER A 135 14.32 -10.75 -20.23
C SER A 135 13.29 -11.19 -21.26
N LEU A 136 13.28 -10.59 -22.45
CA LEU A 136 12.41 -11.00 -23.55
C LEU A 136 12.70 -12.42 -24.02
N ILE A 137 13.98 -12.81 -24.15
CA ILE A 137 14.37 -14.17 -24.52
C ILE A 137 13.90 -15.17 -23.45
N LEU A 138 14.17 -14.89 -22.17
CA LEU A 138 13.80 -15.79 -21.06
C LEU A 138 12.29 -15.94 -20.88
N ALA A 139 11.50 -14.94 -21.29
CA ALA A 139 10.04 -15.01 -21.21
C ALA A 139 9.43 -15.99 -22.22
N VAL A 140 10.11 -16.24 -23.35
CA VAL A 140 9.62 -17.16 -24.40
C VAL A 140 10.36 -18.49 -24.42
N GLU A 141 11.68 -18.46 -24.22
CA GLU A 141 12.58 -19.62 -24.29
C GLU A 141 13.60 -19.55 -23.14
N PRO A 142 13.25 -20.06 -21.94
CA PRO A 142 14.10 -19.95 -20.74
C PRO A 142 15.51 -20.54 -20.90
N ASP A 143 15.64 -21.60 -21.72
CA ASP A 143 16.88 -22.33 -21.91
C ASP A 143 17.77 -21.76 -23.04
N ALA A 144 17.31 -20.72 -23.74
CA ALA A 144 18.03 -20.16 -24.90
C ALA A 144 19.28 -19.34 -24.50
N LEU A 145 19.41 -18.91 -23.24
CA LEU A 145 20.53 -18.09 -22.77
C LEU A 145 21.63 -18.90 -22.08
N THR A 146 22.58 -19.39 -22.87
CA THR A 146 23.87 -19.90 -22.37
C THR A 146 24.90 -18.78 -22.21
N THR A 147 26.06 -19.08 -21.62
CA THR A 147 27.21 -18.15 -21.56
C THR A 147 27.63 -17.70 -22.96
N GLN A 148 27.67 -18.65 -23.90
CA GLN A 148 28.01 -18.41 -25.30
C GLN A 148 26.96 -17.54 -26.00
N ALA A 149 25.68 -17.87 -25.84
CA ALA A 149 24.57 -17.10 -26.42
C ALA A 149 24.52 -15.67 -25.85
N THR A 150 24.79 -15.51 -24.55
CA THR A 150 24.89 -14.19 -23.92
C THR A 150 26.03 -13.37 -24.54
N HIS A 151 27.18 -13.99 -24.83
CA HIS A 151 28.28 -13.29 -25.50
C HIS A 151 27.95 -12.91 -26.95
N ALA A 152 27.32 -13.81 -27.71
CA ALA A 152 26.86 -13.54 -29.06
C ALA A 152 25.82 -12.40 -29.09
N LEU A 153 24.89 -12.38 -28.14
CA LEU A 153 23.92 -11.30 -27.96
C LEU A 153 24.59 -9.96 -27.67
N GLN A 154 25.56 -9.91 -26.76
CA GLN A 154 26.34 -8.70 -26.48
C GLN A 154 27.06 -8.18 -27.72
N HIS A 155 27.65 -9.07 -28.51
CA HIS A 155 28.28 -8.72 -29.79
C HIS A 155 27.25 -8.14 -30.78
N ALA A 156 26.11 -8.81 -30.96
CA ALA A 156 25.05 -8.38 -31.87
C ALA A 156 24.43 -7.03 -31.46
N LEU A 157 24.25 -6.76 -30.16
CA LEU A 157 23.73 -5.49 -29.63
C LEU A 157 24.65 -4.28 -29.87
N SER A 158 25.92 -4.51 -30.23
CA SER A 158 26.86 -3.47 -30.65
C SER A 158 26.75 -3.12 -32.14
N HIS A 159 26.05 -3.94 -32.92
CA HIS A 159 25.90 -3.74 -34.36
C HIS A 159 24.99 -2.53 -34.65
N PRO A 160 25.28 -1.69 -35.66
CA PRO A 160 24.47 -0.51 -35.97
C PRO A 160 23.00 -0.79 -36.32
N LYS A 161 22.69 -2.01 -36.79
CA LYS A 161 21.31 -2.44 -37.06
C LYS A 161 20.53 -2.81 -35.80
N ALA A 162 21.19 -3.02 -34.66
CA ALA A 162 20.55 -3.42 -33.40
C ALA A 162 19.85 -2.25 -32.67
N THR A 163 19.27 -1.31 -33.44
CA THR A 163 18.38 -0.25 -32.97
C THR A 163 16.91 -0.65 -33.04
N ALA A 164 16.61 -1.79 -33.69
CA ALA A 164 15.30 -2.43 -33.75
C ALA A 164 15.47 -3.95 -33.58
N LEU A 165 14.41 -4.65 -33.19
CA LEU A 165 14.49 -6.07 -32.88
C LEU A 165 14.84 -6.92 -34.11
N THR A 166 14.27 -6.61 -35.27
CA THR A 166 14.59 -7.27 -36.55
C THR A 166 16.07 -7.13 -36.91
N GLY A 167 16.62 -5.92 -36.79
CA GLY A 167 18.04 -5.68 -37.05
C GLY A 167 18.99 -6.32 -36.02
N LEU A 168 18.51 -6.60 -34.80
CA LEU A 168 19.24 -7.39 -33.81
C LEU A 168 19.23 -8.89 -34.17
N VAL A 169 18.09 -9.43 -34.61
CA VAL A 169 18.01 -10.82 -35.10
C VAL A 169 18.93 -11.00 -36.30
N ASP A 170 18.92 -10.08 -37.27
CA ASP A 170 19.87 -10.08 -38.40
C ASP A 170 21.34 -10.12 -37.95
N ALA A 171 21.67 -9.33 -36.92
CA ALA A 171 23.03 -9.27 -36.39
C ALA A 171 23.46 -10.54 -35.62
N LEU A 172 22.49 -11.31 -35.10
CA LEU A 172 22.74 -12.62 -34.50
C LEU A 172 22.91 -13.73 -35.55
N VAL A 173 22.08 -13.69 -36.60
CA VAL A 173 22.10 -14.70 -37.68
C VAL A 173 23.30 -14.50 -38.62
N SER A 174 23.64 -13.25 -38.92
CA SER A 174 24.76 -12.86 -39.80
C SER A 174 25.71 -11.89 -39.10
N PRO A 175 26.43 -12.34 -38.05
CA PRO A 175 27.35 -11.49 -37.31
C PRO A 175 28.58 -11.13 -38.14
N GLN A 176 29.19 -9.99 -37.82
CA GLN A 176 30.52 -9.63 -38.33
C GLN A 176 31.61 -10.21 -37.44
N ASP A 177 32.81 -10.40 -37.98
CA ASP A 177 33.98 -10.80 -37.20
C ASP A 177 34.25 -9.80 -36.06
N GLY A 178 34.57 -10.33 -34.88
CA GLY A 178 34.98 -9.55 -33.72
C GLY A 178 36.21 -10.16 -33.07
N ARG A 179 36.19 -10.28 -31.74
CA ARG A 179 37.19 -11.09 -31.02
C ARG A 179 37.12 -12.58 -31.42
N TRP A 180 35.95 -13.03 -31.86
CA TRP A 180 35.71 -14.37 -32.38
C TRP A 180 35.26 -14.30 -33.85
N PRO A 181 35.52 -15.35 -34.65
CA PRO A 181 35.03 -15.41 -36.04
C PRO A 181 33.50 -15.42 -36.11
N ALA A 182 32.95 -14.78 -37.14
CA ALA A 182 31.52 -14.69 -37.41
C ALA A 182 30.81 -16.05 -37.37
N ALA A 183 31.40 -17.09 -37.99
CA ALA A 183 30.83 -18.43 -38.00
C ALA A 183 30.59 -19.00 -36.58
N ARG A 184 31.50 -18.72 -35.65
CA ARG A 184 31.38 -19.16 -34.24
C ARG A 184 30.37 -18.31 -33.46
N LEU A 185 30.32 -17.01 -33.75
CA LEU A 185 29.33 -16.12 -33.15
C LEU A 185 27.90 -16.48 -33.59
N ALA A 186 27.73 -16.87 -34.85
CA ALA A 186 26.45 -17.33 -35.39
C ALA A 186 25.99 -18.62 -34.71
N GLU A 187 26.89 -19.61 -34.59
CA GLU A 187 26.64 -20.86 -33.86
C GLU A 187 26.23 -20.60 -32.39
N TRP A 188 26.91 -19.67 -31.71
CA TRP A 188 26.59 -19.31 -30.33
C TRP A 188 25.28 -18.55 -30.20
N GLY A 189 24.95 -17.71 -31.18
CA GLY A 189 23.76 -16.86 -31.19
C GLY A 189 22.48 -17.54 -31.67
N GLU A 190 22.57 -18.75 -32.23
CA GLU A 190 21.45 -19.44 -32.90
C GLU A 190 20.20 -19.55 -32.01
N ALA A 191 20.35 -20.06 -30.78
CA ALA A 191 19.21 -20.21 -29.86
C ALA A 191 18.58 -18.87 -29.46
N ALA A 192 19.41 -17.83 -29.26
CA ALA A 192 18.92 -16.49 -28.96
C ALA A 192 18.21 -15.85 -30.16
N ALA A 193 18.73 -16.06 -31.38
CA ALA A 193 18.08 -15.61 -32.61
C ALA A 193 16.71 -16.28 -32.77
N MET A 194 16.62 -17.61 -32.62
CA MET A 194 15.37 -18.35 -32.71
C MET A 194 14.34 -17.88 -31.67
N ALA A 195 14.77 -17.64 -30.43
CA ALA A 195 13.90 -17.10 -29.39
C ALA A 195 13.36 -15.71 -29.76
N LEU A 196 14.23 -14.81 -30.24
CA LEU A 196 13.83 -13.47 -30.67
C LEU A 196 12.96 -13.47 -31.94
N SER A 197 13.15 -14.44 -32.84
CA SER A 197 12.33 -14.60 -34.05
C SER A 197 10.86 -14.83 -33.72
N ARG A 198 10.52 -15.30 -32.51
CA ARG A 198 9.12 -15.40 -32.06
C ARG A 198 8.40 -14.04 -32.04
N TYR A 199 9.14 -12.95 -31.80
CA TYR A 199 8.63 -11.57 -31.77
C TYR A 199 8.71 -10.84 -33.12
N THR A 200 9.40 -11.38 -34.12
CA THR A 200 9.54 -10.73 -35.44
C THR A 200 8.77 -11.47 -36.54
N GLU A 201 8.78 -12.80 -36.50
CA GLU A 201 8.17 -13.66 -37.53
C GLU A 201 7.20 -14.68 -36.94
N GLY A 202 7.25 -14.91 -35.63
CA GLY A 202 6.42 -15.89 -34.94
C GLY A 202 5.10 -15.35 -34.42
N SER A 203 4.52 -16.09 -33.46
CA SER A 203 3.20 -15.82 -32.87
C SER A 203 3.11 -14.55 -32.04
N LEU A 204 4.25 -13.90 -31.74
CA LEU A 204 4.32 -12.64 -30.97
C LEU A 204 4.78 -11.45 -31.84
N SER A 205 4.80 -11.63 -33.17
CA SER A 205 4.98 -10.52 -34.11
C SER A 205 3.86 -9.48 -33.92
N GLY A 206 4.20 -8.21 -34.09
CA GLY A 206 3.32 -7.09 -33.80
C GLY A 206 3.59 -6.39 -32.47
N LEU A 207 4.30 -7.02 -31.52
CA LEU A 207 4.49 -6.45 -30.18
C LEU A 207 5.69 -5.50 -30.08
N PHE A 208 6.80 -5.85 -30.73
CA PHE A 208 8.10 -5.17 -30.55
C PHE A 208 8.85 -4.88 -31.85
N ASP A 209 8.29 -5.27 -33.00
CA ASP A 209 8.92 -5.27 -34.31
C ASP A 209 8.16 -4.40 -35.33
N GLY A 210 8.85 -3.82 -36.30
CA GLY A 210 8.25 -2.96 -37.33
C GLY A 210 8.96 -1.61 -37.45
N GLU A 211 8.72 -0.91 -38.55
CA GLU A 211 9.38 0.38 -38.84
C GLU A 211 8.94 1.49 -37.87
N ASP A 212 7.69 1.44 -37.41
CA ASP A 212 7.11 2.41 -36.47
C ASP A 212 7.35 2.05 -35.00
N ALA A 213 8.17 1.01 -34.71
CA ALA A 213 8.45 0.60 -33.34
C ALA A 213 9.21 1.71 -32.59
N GLY A 214 8.60 2.22 -31.52
CA GLY A 214 9.04 3.43 -30.83
C GLY A 214 8.94 3.31 -29.31
N LEU A 215 9.14 4.43 -28.62
CA LEU A 215 8.87 4.53 -27.19
C LEU A 215 7.61 5.40 -26.96
N PRO A 216 6.79 5.05 -25.96
CA PRO A 216 5.60 5.84 -25.61
C PRO A 216 5.94 7.27 -25.17
N PRO A 217 4.99 8.22 -25.28
CA PRO A 217 5.17 9.59 -24.80
C PRO A 217 5.35 9.63 -23.28
N THR A 218 6.14 10.60 -22.78
CA THR A 218 6.56 10.66 -21.36
C THR A 218 5.96 11.83 -20.58
N ASP A 219 5.26 12.75 -21.25
CA ASP A 219 4.74 14.01 -20.71
C ASP A 219 3.21 14.04 -20.58
N LEU A 220 2.53 12.93 -20.88
CA LEU A 220 1.08 12.83 -20.73
C LEU A 220 0.66 12.62 -19.26
N PRO A 221 -0.53 13.12 -18.85
CA PRO A 221 -1.05 12.93 -17.49
C PRO A 221 -1.22 11.46 -17.12
N ILE A 222 -1.60 10.63 -18.09
CA ILE A 222 -1.75 9.20 -17.91
C ILE A 222 -1.47 8.43 -19.21
N VAL A 223 -0.74 7.32 -19.10
CA VAL A 223 -0.52 6.35 -20.18
C VAL A 223 -0.97 4.99 -19.69
N SER A 224 -2.02 4.42 -20.29
CA SER A 224 -2.50 3.08 -19.99
C SER A 224 -2.04 2.10 -21.05
N PHE A 225 -1.35 1.03 -20.67
CA PHE A 225 -0.98 -0.09 -21.54
C PHE A 225 -2.04 -1.18 -21.42
N ASP A 226 -2.90 -1.30 -22.43
CA ASP A 226 -4.05 -2.20 -22.45
C ASP A 226 -3.65 -3.56 -23.03
N PHE A 227 -3.65 -4.58 -22.17
CA PHE A 227 -3.34 -5.98 -22.49
C PHE A 227 -4.59 -6.86 -22.55
N THR A 228 -5.79 -6.28 -22.47
CA THR A 228 -7.07 -7.01 -22.33
C THR A 228 -7.33 -8.02 -23.45
N THR A 229 -6.86 -7.73 -24.66
CA THR A 229 -7.06 -8.60 -25.84
C THR A 229 -6.10 -9.78 -25.89
N LEU A 230 -5.10 -9.83 -25.02
CA LEU A 230 -4.13 -10.91 -24.96
C LEU A 230 -4.65 -12.08 -24.12
N ASP A 231 -4.33 -13.30 -24.54
CA ASP A 231 -4.56 -14.47 -23.71
C ASP A 231 -3.75 -14.38 -22.41
N ARG A 232 -4.38 -14.70 -21.27
CA ARG A 232 -3.77 -14.55 -19.93
C ARG A 232 -2.56 -15.45 -19.71
N ASN A 233 -2.51 -16.58 -20.41
CA ASN A 233 -1.38 -17.51 -20.37
C ASN A 233 -0.34 -17.22 -21.47
N SER A 234 -0.52 -16.13 -22.23
CA SER A 234 0.38 -15.78 -23.31
C SER A 234 1.74 -15.32 -22.77
N PRO A 235 2.86 -15.80 -23.34
CA PRO A 235 4.20 -15.27 -23.03
C PRO A 235 4.38 -13.79 -23.47
N ALA A 236 3.40 -13.22 -24.19
CA ALA A 236 3.34 -11.79 -24.49
C ALA A 236 3.28 -10.91 -23.24
N ILE A 237 2.51 -11.32 -22.22
CA ILE A 237 2.23 -10.49 -21.04
C ILE A 237 3.52 -10.23 -20.23
N PRO A 238 4.28 -11.25 -19.79
CA PRO A 238 5.54 -11.02 -19.07
C PRO A 238 6.54 -10.16 -19.86
N SER A 239 6.54 -10.31 -21.18
CA SER A 239 7.43 -9.60 -22.10
C SER A 239 7.08 -8.11 -22.20
N LEU A 240 5.79 -7.81 -22.42
CA LEU A 240 5.28 -6.44 -22.45
C LEU A 240 5.47 -5.76 -21.09
N MET A 241 5.22 -6.47 -20.00
CA MET A 241 5.42 -5.95 -18.65
C MET A 241 6.88 -5.61 -18.38
N ALA A 242 7.83 -6.47 -18.78
CA ALA A 242 9.26 -6.18 -18.69
C ALA A 242 9.64 -4.95 -19.53
N ALA A 243 9.10 -4.84 -20.75
CA ALA A 243 9.37 -3.72 -21.64
C ALA A 243 8.79 -2.38 -21.12
N VAL A 244 7.53 -2.37 -20.68
CA VAL A 244 6.87 -1.20 -20.08
C VAL A 244 7.58 -0.79 -18.79
N SER A 245 7.92 -1.74 -17.92
CA SER A 245 8.64 -1.45 -16.68
C SER A 245 10.05 -0.90 -16.93
N CYS A 246 10.74 -1.41 -17.97
CA CYS A 246 12.05 -0.91 -18.39
C CYS A 246 11.96 0.52 -18.96
N TRP A 247 10.98 0.77 -19.84
CA TRP A 247 10.68 2.11 -20.35
C TRP A 247 10.31 3.08 -19.22
N ALA A 248 9.44 2.65 -18.30
CA ALA A 248 9.04 3.43 -17.15
C ALA A 248 10.26 3.87 -16.34
N GLU A 249 11.14 2.93 -15.96
CA GLU A 249 12.29 3.20 -15.12
C GLU A 249 13.37 4.04 -15.80
N HIS A 250 13.68 3.77 -17.07
CA HIS A 250 14.85 4.32 -17.73
C HIS A 250 14.58 5.48 -18.69
N VAL A 251 13.31 5.73 -19.04
CA VAL A 251 12.94 6.77 -20.01
C VAL A 251 11.88 7.69 -19.43
N TRP A 252 10.74 7.15 -18.98
CA TRP A 252 9.67 7.97 -18.44
C TRP A 252 10.06 8.66 -17.13
N LEU A 253 10.57 7.94 -16.12
CA LEU A 253 10.96 8.56 -14.85
C LEU A 253 12.03 9.66 -15.01
N PRO A 254 13.09 9.49 -15.83
CA PRO A 254 14.06 10.58 -16.04
C PRO A 254 13.52 11.77 -16.84
N GLN A 255 12.53 11.57 -17.72
CA GLN A 255 12.02 12.61 -18.64
C GLN A 255 10.74 13.29 -18.17
N SER A 256 9.96 12.63 -17.32
CA SER A 256 8.74 13.18 -16.74
C SER A 256 9.03 14.50 -16.04
N THR A 257 8.11 15.46 -16.18
CA THR A 257 8.15 16.76 -15.50
C THR A 257 7.21 16.82 -14.30
N ALA A 258 6.46 15.75 -14.03
CA ALA A 258 5.48 15.71 -12.94
C ALA A 258 6.16 15.76 -11.58
N THR A 259 5.46 16.38 -10.63
CA THR A 259 5.85 16.52 -9.21
C THR A 259 5.98 15.16 -8.53
N HIS A 260 5.11 14.22 -8.89
CA HIS A 260 5.12 12.84 -8.43
C HIS A 260 4.51 11.92 -9.50
N ARG A 261 4.92 10.65 -9.51
CA ARG A 261 4.45 9.66 -10.50
C ARG A 261 3.90 8.41 -9.85
N HIS A 262 3.03 7.73 -10.57
CA HIS A 262 2.39 6.49 -10.17
C HIS A 262 2.58 5.42 -11.25
N LEU A 263 3.11 4.26 -10.88
CA LEU A 263 3.08 3.06 -11.72
C LEU A 263 2.05 2.09 -11.14
N VAL A 264 0.93 1.95 -11.83
CA VAL A 264 -0.15 1.06 -11.45
C VAL A 264 0.05 -0.29 -12.13
N LEU A 265 0.03 -1.36 -11.33
CA LEU A 265 0.18 -2.74 -11.77
C LEU A 265 -1.11 -3.51 -11.45
N GLU A 266 -2.00 -3.63 -12.43
CA GLU A 266 -3.19 -4.50 -12.32
C GLU A 266 -2.79 -5.96 -12.50
N GLU A 267 -3.39 -6.85 -11.70
CA GLU A 267 -3.10 -8.30 -11.69
C GLU A 267 -1.60 -8.60 -11.56
N ALA A 268 -0.93 -7.85 -10.69
CA ALA A 268 0.53 -7.88 -10.56
C ALA A 268 1.12 -9.26 -10.21
N TRP A 269 0.32 -10.21 -9.73
CA TRP A 269 0.76 -11.57 -9.42
C TRP A 269 1.44 -12.25 -10.61
N GLN A 270 0.98 -12.01 -11.85
CA GLN A 270 1.60 -12.58 -13.05
C GLN A 270 3.06 -12.14 -13.21
N ILE A 271 3.37 -10.90 -12.81
CA ILE A 271 4.73 -10.36 -12.85
C ILE A 271 5.55 -10.86 -11.68
N LEU A 272 4.94 -10.86 -10.50
CA LEU A 272 5.62 -11.18 -9.24
C LEU A 272 6.05 -12.64 -9.16
N LEU A 273 5.37 -13.54 -9.90
CA LEU A 273 5.77 -14.94 -10.05
C LEU A 273 6.91 -15.16 -11.06
N SER A 274 7.18 -14.22 -11.97
CA SER A 274 8.30 -14.31 -12.91
C SER A 274 9.62 -13.87 -12.25
N PRO A 275 10.65 -14.74 -12.11
CA PRO A 275 11.90 -14.38 -11.45
C PRO A 275 12.62 -13.18 -12.08
N ALA A 276 12.55 -13.07 -13.41
CA ALA A 276 13.21 -12.01 -14.18
C ALA A 276 12.55 -10.63 -13.92
N THR A 277 11.22 -10.60 -13.80
CA THR A 277 10.47 -9.35 -13.66
C THR A 277 10.20 -8.99 -12.19
N ALA A 278 10.11 -9.97 -11.29
CA ALA A 278 10.00 -9.74 -9.85
C ALA A 278 11.21 -8.96 -9.29
N SER A 279 12.42 -9.24 -9.79
CA SER A 279 13.63 -8.52 -9.42
C SER A 279 13.57 -7.03 -9.83
N LEU A 280 12.93 -6.74 -10.98
CA LEU A 280 12.71 -5.39 -11.48
C LEU A 280 11.71 -4.63 -10.60
N ILE A 281 10.56 -5.24 -10.30
CA ILE A 281 9.55 -4.64 -9.40
C ILE A 281 10.13 -4.41 -8.01
N GLN A 282 10.88 -5.39 -7.47
CA GLN A 282 11.53 -5.23 -6.18
C GLN A 282 12.50 -4.04 -6.17
N ARG A 283 13.27 -3.85 -7.24
CA ARG A 283 14.15 -2.69 -7.39
C ARG A 283 13.35 -1.38 -7.41
N GLN A 284 12.25 -1.33 -8.14
CA GLN A 284 11.38 -0.15 -8.19
C GLN A 284 10.75 0.13 -6.82
N LEU A 285 10.21 -0.87 -6.12
CA LEU A 285 9.68 -0.74 -4.77
C LEU A 285 10.72 -0.19 -3.78
N LYS A 286 11.97 -0.65 -3.85
CA LYS A 286 13.06 -0.18 -2.98
C LYS A 286 13.53 1.24 -3.31
N ASN A 287 13.46 1.64 -4.57
CA ASN A 287 13.96 2.93 -5.07
C ASN A 287 12.87 3.98 -5.27
N SER A 288 11.59 3.64 -5.06
CA SER A 288 10.42 4.47 -5.38
C SER A 288 10.51 5.87 -4.76
N ARG A 289 10.93 5.95 -3.49
CA ARG A 289 11.23 7.21 -2.80
C ARG A 289 12.19 8.14 -3.56
N LYS A 290 13.31 7.60 -4.04
CA LYS A 290 14.34 8.41 -4.71
C LYS A 290 13.90 8.87 -6.09
N ALA A 291 12.94 8.15 -6.68
CA ALA A 291 12.45 8.37 -8.03
C ALA A 291 11.18 9.24 -8.10
N ALA A 292 10.69 9.74 -6.95
CA ALA A 292 9.36 10.38 -6.85
C ALA A 292 8.28 9.51 -7.51
N LEU A 293 8.27 8.22 -7.13
CA LEU A 293 7.39 7.20 -7.68
C LEU A 293 6.59 6.54 -6.56
N SER A 294 5.31 6.30 -6.80
CA SER A 294 4.45 5.37 -6.07
C SER A 294 4.21 4.14 -6.95
N LEU A 295 4.51 2.95 -6.44
CA LEU A 295 3.97 1.73 -7.03
C LEU A 295 2.61 1.45 -6.42
N ASP A 296 1.57 1.34 -7.25
CA ASP A 296 0.22 1.00 -6.84
C ASP A 296 -0.09 -0.41 -7.38
N VAL A 297 -0.01 -1.40 -6.49
CA VAL A 297 -0.14 -2.82 -6.84
C VAL A 297 -1.57 -3.28 -6.53
N VAL A 298 -2.29 -3.74 -7.55
CA VAL A 298 -3.69 -4.18 -7.43
C VAL A 298 -3.79 -5.68 -7.70
N MET A 299 -4.38 -6.43 -6.76
CA MET A 299 -4.57 -7.88 -6.89
C MET A 299 -5.85 -8.35 -6.17
N HIS A 300 -6.30 -9.57 -6.46
CA HIS A 300 -7.51 -10.14 -5.87
C HIS A 300 -7.27 -10.67 -4.46
N THR A 301 -6.29 -11.56 -4.33
CA THR A 301 -5.92 -12.17 -3.06
C THR A 301 -4.41 -12.11 -2.88
N LEU A 302 -3.95 -12.25 -1.64
CA LEU A 302 -2.54 -12.46 -1.32
C LEU A 302 -2.09 -13.87 -1.72
N SER A 303 -3.00 -14.85 -1.67
CA SER A 303 -2.73 -16.23 -2.09
C SER A 303 -2.31 -16.35 -3.57
N ASP A 304 -2.72 -15.42 -4.44
CA ASP A 304 -2.29 -15.36 -5.84
C ASP A 304 -0.76 -15.22 -6.01
N LEU A 305 -0.07 -14.69 -5.01
CA LEU A 305 1.40 -14.54 -5.02
C LEU A 305 2.15 -15.84 -4.72
N GLY A 306 1.47 -16.89 -4.26
CA GLY A 306 2.12 -18.10 -3.72
C GLY A 306 2.97 -17.80 -2.48
N ASP A 307 3.77 -18.76 -2.02
CA ASP A 307 4.65 -18.57 -0.86
C ASP A 307 6.00 -17.94 -1.24
N GLY A 308 6.59 -17.16 -0.33
CA GLY A 308 7.99 -16.70 -0.42
C GLY A 308 8.17 -15.27 -0.95
N ARG A 309 9.13 -15.07 -1.85
CA ARG A 309 9.63 -13.73 -2.22
C ARG A 309 8.57 -12.78 -2.78
N ALA A 310 7.55 -13.29 -3.47
CA ALA A 310 6.47 -12.46 -4.01
C ALA A 310 5.61 -11.85 -2.89
N GLN A 311 5.25 -12.63 -1.86
CA GLN A 311 4.56 -12.12 -0.67
C GLN A 311 5.43 -11.13 0.13
N ASP A 312 6.75 -11.31 0.16
CA ASP A 312 7.64 -10.35 0.83
C ASP A 312 7.58 -8.95 0.19
N LEU A 313 7.25 -8.85 -1.10
CA LEU A 313 7.10 -7.57 -1.79
C LEU A 313 5.85 -6.81 -1.34
N ALA A 314 4.79 -7.51 -0.94
CA ALA A 314 3.61 -6.87 -0.36
C ALA A 314 3.95 -6.13 0.95
N ARG A 315 4.95 -6.60 1.71
CA ARG A 315 5.44 -5.90 2.93
C ARG A 315 6.19 -4.60 2.64
N LEU A 316 6.63 -4.37 1.41
CA LEU A 316 7.27 -3.11 0.98
C LEU A 316 6.25 -1.99 0.72
N CYS A 317 4.95 -2.33 0.73
CA CYS A 317 3.85 -1.38 0.68
C CYS A 317 3.47 -0.95 2.10
N GLU A 318 3.64 0.34 2.39
CA GLU A 318 3.26 0.89 3.71
C GLU A 318 1.80 1.32 3.76
N ILE A 319 1.18 1.44 2.60
CA ILE A 319 -0.24 1.71 2.44
C ILE A 319 -0.89 0.43 1.94
N ALA A 320 -1.96 0.02 2.60
CA ALA A 320 -2.81 -1.03 2.09
C ALA A 320 -4.27 -0.60 2.16
N HIS A 321 -5.03 -0.80 1.10
CA HIS A 321 -6.49 -0.88 1.21
C HIS A 321 -6.90 -2.33 0.96
N ILE A 322 -7.75 -2.86 1.83
CA ILE A 322 -8.21 -4.24 1.77
C ILE A 322 -9.73 -4.22 1.73
N GLY A 323 -10.29 -4.49 0.56
CA GLY A 323 -11.73 -4.72 0.39
C GLY A 323 -12.14 -6.10 0.88
N ARG A 324 -13.37 -6.51 0.54
CA ARG A 324 -13.92 -7.80 1.00
C ARG A 324 -13.06 -9.00 0.56
N LEU A 325 -12.66 -9.83 1.51
CA LEU A 325 -11.95 -11.11 1.33
C LEU A 325 -12.60 -12.22 2.16
N GLY A 326 -12.37 -13.48 1.79
CA GLY A 326 -12.79 -14.61 2.62
C GLY A 326 -12.06 -14.65 3.97
N PRO A 327 -12.60 -15.34 5.01
CA PRO A 327 -12.03 -15.33 6.36
C PRO A 327 -10.57 -15.82 6.46
N GLU A 328 -10.21 -16.87 5.70
CA GLU A 328 -8.85 -17.41 5.68
C GLU A 328 -7.86 -16.39 5.09
N GLU A 329 -8.26 -15.77 3.97
CA GLU A 329 -7.48 -14.75 3.28
C GLU A 329 -7.34 -13.47 4.12
N ALA A 330 -8.41 -13.03 4.78
CA ALA A 330 -8.39 -11.91 5.73
C ALA A 330 -7.38 -12.16 6.87
N THR A 331 -7.34 -13.38 7.40
CA THR A 331 -6.40 -13.79 8.44
C THR A 331 -4.96 -13.77 7.95
N ALA A 332 -4.70 -14.27 6.73
CA ALA A 332 -3.39 -14.25 6.11
C ALA A 332 -2.89 -12.81 5.89
N VAL A 333 -3.73 -11.95 5.32
CA VAL A 333 -3.44 -10.53 5.10
C VAL A 333 -3.23 -9.79 6.42
N GLY A 334 -4.06 -10.06 7.43
CA GLY A 334 -3.91 -9.50 8.77
C GLY A 334 -2.57 -9.85 9.41
N THR A 335 -2.16 -11.12 9.28
CA THR A 335 -0.86 -11.60 9.78
C THR A 335 0.30 -10.97 9.01
N LEU A 336 0.19 -10.83 7.68
CA LEU A 336 1.22 -10.25 6.84
C LEU A 336 1.42 -8.76 7.12
N LEU A 337 0.33 -8.01 7.18
CA LEU A 337 0.35 -6.54 7.27
C LEU A 337 0.30 -6.02 8.71
N GLY A 338 0.17 -6.90 9.71
CA GLY A 338 0.08 -6.52 11.11
C GLY A 338 -1.21 -5.77 11.44
N LEU A 339 -2.34 -6.19 10.85
CA LEU A 339 -3.63 -5.57 11.12
C LEU A 339 -4.14 -5.97 12.52
N PRO A 340 -4.80 -5.06 13.25
CA PRO A 340 -5.44 -5.40 14.51
C PRO A 340 -6.60 -6.38 14.27
N GLN A 341 -6.86 -7.26 15.24
CA GLN A 341 -7.85 -8.34 15.09
C GLN A 341 -9.24 -7.83 14.70
N TRP A 342 -9.69 -6.71 15.27
CA TRP A 342 -11.00 -6.13 14.92
C TRP A 342 -11.11 -5.76 13.43
N ALA A 343 -10.00 -5.34 12.80
CA ALA A 343 -9.99 -4.99 11.39
C ALA A 343 -10.01 -6.27 10.54
N VAL A 344 -9.27 -7.30 10.95
CA VAL A 344 -9.29 -8.62 10.32
C VAL A 344 -10.70 -9.22 10.33
N ASP A 345 -11.38 -9.15 11.49
CA ASP A 345 -12.74 -9.65 11.68
C ASP A 345 -13.78 -8.89 10.83
N ALA A 346 -13.51 -7.62 10.50
CA ALA A 346 -14.39 -6.80 9.68
C ALA A 346 -14.28 -7.10 8.18
N ILE A 347 -13.10 -7.52 7.68
CA ILE A 347 -12.83 -7.71 6.24
C ILE A 347 -13.90 -8.56 5.51
N PRO A 348 -14.35 -9.72 6.04
CA PRO A 348 -15.35 -10.54 5.35
C PRO A 348 -16.72 -9.86 5.19
N GLY A 349 -17.04 -8.91 6.07
CA GLY A 349 -18.33 -8.20 6.09
C GLY A 349 -18.36 -6.89 5.30
N LEU A 350 -17.25 -6.47 4.68
CA LEU A 350 -17.16 -5.20 3.97
C LEU A 350 -18.07 -5.17 2.73
N GLY A 351 -18.81 -4.07 2.57
CA GLY A 351 -19.59 -3.79 1.37
C GLY A 351 -18.72 -3.32 0.19
N PRO A 352 -19.29 -3.25 -1.03
CA PRO A 352 -18.61 -2.65 -2.17
C PRO A 352 -18.17 -1.21 -1.87
N GLY A 353 -16.92 -0.87 -2.21
CA GLY A 353 -16.34 0.45 -1.95
C GLY A 353 -15.93 0.68 -0.48
N GLN A 354 -16.12 -0.30 0.40
CA GLN A 354 -15.59 -0.27 1.76
C GLN A 354 -14.29 -1.08 1.83
N ALA A 355 -13.26 -0.51 2.46
CA ALA A 355 -11.99 -1.16 2.65
C ALA A 355 -11.40 -0.86 4.03
N VAL A 356 -10.70 -1.84 4.60
CA VAL A 356 -9.75 -1.58 5.68
C VAL A 356 -8.55 -0.86 5.09
N TRP A 357 -8.29 0.35 5.55
CA TRP A 357 -7.11 1.14 5.19
C TRP A 357 -6.07 1.05 6.29
N LYS A 358 -4.88 0.58 5.93
CA LYS A 358 -3.67 0.70 6.75
C LYS A 358 -2.78 1.76 6.12
N VAL A 359 -2.35 2.75 6.91
CA VAL A 359 -1.42 3.79 6.45
C VAL A 359 -0.25 3.90 7.42
N GLY A 360 0.95 3.63 6.91
CA GLY A 360 2.16 3.65 7.72
C GLY A 360 2.13 2.58 8.83
N PRO A 361 2.85 2.78 9.94
CA PRO A 361 3.06 1.72 10.93
C PRO A 361 1.87 1.47 11.88
N GLY A 362 0.93 2.40 12.02
CA GLY A 362 -0.06 2.31 13.11
C GLY A 362 -1.47 2.82 12.82
N TYR A 363 -1.72 3.50 11.70
CA TYR A 363 -3.09 3.92 11.36
C TYR A 363 -3.83 2.77 10.67
N VAL A 364 -4.97 2.39 11.23
CA VAL A 364 -5.91 1.44 10.63
C VAL A 364 -7.33 1.96 10.82
N ASP A 365 -8.10 2.01 9.74
CA ASP A 365 -9.48 2.47 9.71
C ASP A 365 -10.29 1.67 8.68
N ILE A 366 -11.62 1.73 8.74
CA ILE A 366 -12.51 1.26 7.68
C ILE A 366 -13.01 2.49 6.95
N VAL A 367 -12.67 2.63 5.68
CA VAL A 367 -13.08 3.79 4.87
C VAL A 367 -14.00 3.32 3.76
N GLN A 368 -15.12 4.03 3.62
CA GLN A 368 -15.98 3.95 2.46
C GLN A 368 -15.54 4.99 1.44
N THR A 369 -15.14 4.54 0.25
CA THR A 369 -14.85 5.41 -0.89
C THR A 369 -16.12 6.17 -1.27
N VAL A 370 -16.00 7.50 -1.37
CA VAL A 370 -17.08 8.38 -1.83
C VAL A 370 -16.70 8.88 -3.21
N LEU A 371 -17.64 8.79 -4.16
CA LEU A 371 -17.45 9.16 -5.56
C LEU A 371 -18.40 10.31 -5.90
N THR A 372 -17.93 11.20 -6.76
CA THR A 372 -18.81 12.09 -7.53
C THR A 372 -19.55 11.31 -8.61
N GLU A 373 -20.59 11.91 -9.19
CA GLU A 373 -21.35 11.30 -10.30
C GLU A 373 -20.45 11.00 -11.50
N GLU A 374 -19.62 11.97 -11.92
CA GLU A 374 -18.63 11.80 -12.99
C GLU A 374 -17.65 10.65 -12.69
N GLU A 375 -17.13 10.57 -11.46
CA GLU A 375 -16.23 9.49 -11.09
C GLU A 375 -16.93 8.14 -11.08
N ALA A 376 -18.19 8.07 -10.62
CA ALA A 376 -18.96 6.83 -10.67
C ALA A 376 -19.14 6.35 -12.11
N GLU A 377 -19.46 7.24 -13.06
CA GLU A 377 -19.57 6.90 -14.48
C GLU A 377 -18.24 6.43 -15.08
N LEU A 378 -17.15 7.15 -14.83
CA LEU A 378 -15.83 6.84 -15.40
C LEU A 378 -15.19 5.57 -14.81
N THR A 379 -15.60 5.18 -13.61
CA THR A 379 -15.01 4.05 -12.87
C THR A 379 -15.94 2.85 -12.74
N ASP A 380 -17.14 2.93 -13.28
CA ASP A 380 -18.11 1.85 -13.26
C ASP A 380 -17.65 0.71 -14.15
N THR A 381 -17.33 -0.41 -13.50
CA THR A 381 -16.88 -1.63 -14.18
C THR A 381 -17.90 -2.78 -14.12
N SER A 382 -19.18 -2.46 -13.89
CA SER A 382 -20.25 -3.45 -13.68
C SER A 382 -21.48 -3.19 -14.55
N ALA A 383 -21.39 -2.28 -15.51
CA ALA A 383 -22.48 -1.90 -16.41
C ALA A 383 -23.08 -3.13 -17.12
N ARG A 384 -22.25 -4.06 -17.62
CA ARG A 384 -22.73 -5.27 -18.30
C ARG A 384 -23.46 -6.25 -17.40
N ARG A 385 -22.94 -6.50 -16.19
CA ARG A 385 -23.63 -7.38 -15.23
C ARG A 385 -24.99 -6.79 -14.88
N ARG A 386 -25.07 -5.47 -14.66
CA ARG A 386 -26.34 -4.80 -14.37
C ARG A 386 -27.30 -4.83 -15.56
N ALA A 387 -26.80 -4.63 -16.79
CA ALA A 387 -27.61 -4.78 -18.01
C ALA A 387 -28.14 -6.21 -18.18
N ALA A 388 -27.31 -7.24 -17.95
CA ALA A 388 -27.73 -8.63 -18.00
C ALA A 388 -28.74 -8.97 -16.89
N GLN A 389 -28.55 -8.46 -15.67
CA GLN A 389 -29.51 -8.59 -14.58
C GLN A 389 -30.84 -7.89 -14.88
N GLN A 390 -30.81 -6.74 -15.55
CA GLN A 390 -32.02 -6.03 -15.99
C GLN A 390 -32.76 -6.77 -17.11
N ILE A 391 -32.04 -7.40 -18.04
CA ILE A 391 -32.65 -8.26 -19.07
C ILE A 391 -33.31 -9.48 -18.42
N LEU A 392 -32.59 -10.18 -17.54
CA LEU A 392 -33.14 -11.34 -16.81
C LEU A 392 -34.31 -10.95 -15.90
N ALA A 393 -34.25 -9.79 -15.23
CA ALA A 393 -35.35 -9.29 -14.41
C ALA A 393 -36.58 -8.91 -15.25
N ARG A 394 -36.38 -8.42 -16.49
CA ARG A 394 -37.48 -8.19 -17.45
C ARG A 394 -38.08 -9.48 -17.99
N ASP A 395 -37.27 -10.54 -18.15
CA ASP A 395 -37.74 -11.87 -18.56
C ASP A 395 -38.41 -12.65 -17.40
N GLU A 396 -38.14 -12.27 -16.14
CA GLU A 396 -38.75 -12.83 -14.92
C GLU A 396 -40.02 -12.09 -14.46
N GLU A 397 -40.36 -10.93 -15.07
CA GLU A 397 -41.70 -10.39 -14.95
C GLU A 397 -42.67 -11.37 -15.62
N PRO A 398 -43.59 -12.03 -14.87
CA PRO A 398 -44.55 -12.89 -15.52
C PRO A 398 -45.38 -11.98 -16.43
N GLU A 399 -45.46 -12.33 -17.73
CA GLU A 399 -46.55 -11.86 -18.58
C GLU A 399 -47.84 -12.11 -17.79
N VAL A 400 -48.40 -11.04 -17.22
CA VAL A 400 -49.78 -11.04 -16.77
C VAL A 400 -50.57 -11.15 -18.07
N LEU A 401 -50.83 -12.39 -18.47
CA LEU A 401 -51.83 -12.72 -19.46
C LEU A 401 -53.17 -12.25 -18.88
N GLU A 402 -53.52 -11.00 -19.16
CA GLU A 402 -54.91 -10.57 -19.14
C GLU A 402 -55.62 -11.41 -20.19
N ALA A 403 -56.38 -12.39 -19.69
CA ALA A 403 -57.19 -13.28 -20.48
C ALA A 403 -58.38 -12.50 -21.06
N ASP A 404 -58.19 -11.91 -22.23
CA ASP A 404 -59.31 -11.61 -23.11
C ASP A 404 -59.67 -12.89 -23.88
N ALA A 405 -60.75 -13.50 -23.42
CA ALA A 405 -61.52 -14.45 -24.21
C ALA A 405 -62.14 -13.67 -25.38
N ASP A 406 -61.89 -14.10 -26.62
CA ASP A 406 -62.95 -14.43 -27.56
C ASP A 406 -62.44 -15.07 -28.86
N GLN A 407 -63.16 -16.14 -29.18
CA GLN A 407 -63.39 -16.92 -30.41
C GLN A 407 -62.78 -16.52 -31.77
N GLU A 408 -62.29 -17.60 -32.40
CA GLU A 408 -62.57 -18.08 -33.78
C GLU A 408 -61.61 -17.72 -34.95
N ASP A 409 -61.11 -18.82 -35.53
CA ASP A 409 -60.97 -19.13 -36.95
C ASP A 409 -59.77 -18.64 -37.79
N THR A 410 -58.86 -19.61 -37.99
CA THR A 410 -58.31 -20.10 -39.28
C THR A 410 -57.49 -19.19 -40.22
N ASP A 411 -56.28 -19.69 -40.49
CA ASP A 411 -55.65 -19.85 -41.81
C ASP A 411 -55.00 -18.67 -42.58
N VAL A 412 -53.68 -18.83 -42.76
CA VAL A 412 -52.88 -18.67 -44.00
C VAL A 412 -52.22 -17.29 -44.32
N ALA A 413 -50.90 -17.28 -44.12
CA ALA A 413 -49.78 -16.81 -44.96
C ALA A 413 -49.80 -15.46 -45.74
N ALA A 414 -48.69 -14.73 -45.55
CA ALA A 414 -47.74 -14.18 -46.56
C ALA A 414 -47.60 -12.63 -46.67
N SER A 415 -46.32 -12.20 -46.71
CA SER A 415 -45.74 -11.00 -47.39
C SER A 415 -46.30 -9.60 -47.05
N GLU A 416 -45.63 -8.46 -47.05
CA GLU A 416 -44.29 -7.91 -47.26
C GLU A 416 -44.49 -6.36 -47.11
N GLU A 417 -43.44 -5.62 -46.69
CA GLU A 417 -43.07 -4.28 -47.22
C GLU A 417 -43.79 -2.93 -46.89
N ARG A 418 -42.93 -1.97 -46.45
CA ARG A 418 -42.81 -0.51 -46.73
C ARG A 418 -43.69 0.49 -45.91
N LEU A 419 -43.16 1.52 -45.21
CA LEU A 419 -42.34 2.73 -45.57
C LEU A 419 -43.02 3.59 -46.65
N CYS A 420 -43.19 4.92 -46.64
CA CYS A 420 -42.84 6.12 -45.84
C CYS A 420 -43.96 7.18 -46.19
N GLU A 421 -44.10 8.39 -45.64
CA GLU A 421 -43.44 9.69 -45.97
C GLU A 421 -44.29 10.79 -45.25
N GLU A 422 -43.79 11.66 -44.36
CA GLU A 422 -43.12 12.99 -44.54
C GLU A 422 -44.05 14.14 -45.06
N PRO A 423 -43.75 15.47 -44.98
CA PRO A 423 -42.81 16.27 -44.13
C PRO A 423 -43.31 17.73 -43.75
N THR A 424 -42.46 18.51 -43.03
CA THR A 424 -41.91 19.88 -43.33
C THR A 424 -41.76 20.89 -42.15
N ASP A 425 -40.62 21.59 -42.18
CA ASP A 425 -39.96 22.46 -41.17
C ASP A 425 -40.41 23.94 -41.11
N ALA A 426 -40.18 24.60 -39.93
CA ALA A 426 -39.49 25.91 -39.75
C ALA A 426 -39.62 26.46 -38.29
N GLU A 427 -38.50 26.92 -37.70
CA GLU A 427 -38.30 27.60 -36.38
C GLU A 427 -38.36 29.17 -36.49
N PRO A 428 -38.20 30.05 -35.45
CA PRO A 428 -37.65 29.90 -34.06
C PRO A 428 -38.31 30.74 -32.91
N ASP A 429 -37.70 30.66 -31.70
CA ASP A 429 -37.35 31.75 -30.73
C ASP A 429 -37.85 31.68 -29.25
N LEU A 430 -37.02 32.19 -28.34
CA LEU A 430 -36.95 32.03 -26.87
C LEU A 430 -37.63 33.14 -26.02
N LEU A 431 -37.91 32.76 -24.76
CA LEU A 431 -38.05 33.54 -23.50
C LEU A 431 -39.39 34.19 -23.09
N ASP A 432 -39.73 33.91 -21.83
CA ASP A 432 -40.43 34.75 -20.85
C ASP A 432 -41.88 35.20 -21.15
N GLU A 433 -42.85 34.44 -20.63
CA GLU A 433 -43.97 35.09 -19.94
C GLU A 433 -44.69 34.12 -18.98
N LEU A 434 -44.94 34.60 -17.75
CA LEU A 434 -45.93 34.12 -16.75
C LEU A 434 -45.43 33.02 -15.78
N LEU A 435 -44.61 33.29 -14.76
CA LEU A 435 -44.92 34.04 -13.52
C LEU A 435 -46.32 33.76 -12.91
N ALA A 436 -46.42 32.70 -12.07
CA ALA A 436 -47.07 32.53 -10.73
C ALA A 436 -48.50 33.11 -10.44
N PRO A 437 -49.19 32.84 -9.28
CA PRO A 437 -48.90 31.99 -8.09
C PRO A 437 -50.11 31.13 -7.55
N HIS A 438 -49.87 30.37 -6.46
CA HIS A 438 -50.79 29.53 -5.63
C HIS A 438 -52.01 30.24 -4.98
N PRO A 439 -53.03 29.51 -4.46
CA PRO A 439 -53.08 29.15 -3.01
C PRO A 439 -53.83 27.85 -2.55
N THR A 440 -53.29 27.25 -1.48
CA THR A 440 -53.89 26.66 -0.22
C THR A 440 -54.75 25.37 -0.14
N ASP A 441 -54.24 24.46 0.71
CA ASP A 441 -54.82 23.59 1.78
C ASP A 441 -56.06 22.68 1.54
N THR A 442 -55.90 21.36 1.71
CA THR A 442 -56.30 20.60 2.94
C THR A 442 -56.19 19.06 2.80
N ASP A 443 -55.64 18.44 3.85
CA ASP A 443 -55.90 17.12 4.46
C ASP A 443 -55.74 15.74 3.75
N ALA A 444 -54.84 14.96 4.39
CA ALA A 444 -55.01 13.59 4.91
C ALA A 444 -54.75 12.33 4.03
N ASN A 445 -53.68 11.62 4.41
CA ASN A 445 -53.45 10.15 4.45
C ASN A 445 -54.05 9.26 3.35
N VAL A 446 -53.20 8.56 2.59
CA VAL A 446 -52.83 7.12 2.72
C VAL A 446 -51.78 6.79 1.63
N ARG A 447 -50.82 5.92 1.99
CA ARG A 447 -49.68 5.42 1.21
C ARG A 447 -50.07 4.46 0.07
N ASP A 448 -49.36 4.55 -1.07
CA ASP A 448 -48.58 3.47 -1.73
C ASP A 448 -47.77 4.13 -2.88
N GLY A 449 -46.42 4.04 -2.90
CA GLY A 449 -45.63 3.13 -3.76
C GLY A 449 -45.62 3.63 -5.21
N TRP A 450 -44.52 3.94 -5.91
CA TRP A 450 -43.22 3.29 -6.03
C TRP A 450 -42.26 4.32 -6.66
N ASP A 451 -41.05 4.51 -6.12
CA ASP A 451 -40.03 5.36 -6.77
C ASP A 451 -38.67 4.64 -6.71
N TRP A 452 -37.90 4.80 -7.78
CA TRP A 452 -36.68 4.04 -8.08
C TRP A 452 -35.50 4.48 -7.21
N ASP A 453 -34.90 3.55 -6.46
CA ASP A 453 -33.69 3.81 -5.67
C ASP A 453 -32.45 3.98 -6.57
N LEU A 454 -31.87 5.18 -6.51
CA LEU A 454 -30.47 5.46 -6.89
C LEU A 454 -29.49 4.80 -5.90
N PRO A 455 -28.27 4.40 -6.33
CA PRO A 455 -27.30 3.75 -5.45
C PRO A 455 -26.88 4.68 -4.28
N PRO A 456 -26.62 4.13 -3.08
CA PRO A 456 -26.49 4.86 -1.81
C PRO A 456 -25.21 5.71 -1.65
N ASN A 457 -24.55 6.09 -2.74
CA ASN A 457 -23.19 6.65 -2.76
C ASN A 457 -23.13 8.12 -3.22
N VAL A 458 -24.27 8.77 -3.44
CA VAL A 458 -24.36 10.14 -3.97
C VAL A 458 -24.58 11.12 -2.81
N VAL A 459 -23.79 12.19 -2.74
CA VAL A 459 -24.00 13.28 -1.77
C VAL A 459 -24.68 14.43 -2.50
N ASP A 460 -25.88 14.76 -2.06
CA ASP A 460 -26.60 15.96 -2.49
C ASP A 460 -26.16 17.17 -1.65
N HIS A 461 -25.99 18.32 -2.29
CA HIS A 461 -25.47 19.53 -1.67
C HIS A 461 -26.53 20.62 -1.67
N ASP A 462 -27.31 20.73 -0.59
CA ASP A 462 -27.96 22.00 -0.25
C ASP A 462 -28.24 22.22 1.25
N THR A 463 -28.13 23.49 1.68
CA THR A 463 -27.88 23.96 3.06
C THR A 463 -29.09 24.52 3.82
N ALA A 464 -29.20 24.31 5.15
CA ALA A 464 -29.68 25.30 6.15
C ALA A 464 -29.58 24.80 7.62
N ALA A 465 -29.29 25.70 8.57
CA ALA A 465 -29.15 25.39 10.01
C ALA A 465 -30.51 25.18 10.71
N THR A 466 -30.77 23.96 11.17
CA THR A 466 -32.04 23.58 11.85
C THR A 466 -31.91 23.67 13.38
N PRO A 467 -32.82 24.39 14.08
CA PRO A 467 -32.88 24.44 15.55
C PRO A 467 -33.12 23.06 16.16
N VAL A 468 -32.61 22.84 17.37
CA VAL A 468 -32.60 21.54 18.06
C VAL A 468 -33.98 21.06 18.51
N PHE A 469 -35.01 21.91 18.57
CA PHE A 469 -36.31 21.48 19.09
C PHE A 469 -37.49 21.99 18.27
N ALA A 470 -37.94 21.17 17.31
CA ALA A 470 -39.35 21.06 16.98
C ALA A 470 -39.89 19.85 17.75
N ALA A 471 -40.95 20.08 18.52
CA ALA A 471 -41.48 19.13 19.50
C ALA A 471 -41.93 17.79 18.87
N ALA A 472 -41.38 16.68 19.37
CA ALA A 472 -41.99 15.34 19.38
C ALA A 472 -41.20 14.38 20.30
N PRO A 473 -41.82 13.29 20.77
CA PRO A 473 -42.83 13.17 21.82
C PRO A 473 -42.20 12.91 23.20
N GLU A 474 -43.05 12.96 24.22
CA GLU A 474 -42.80 12.74 25.66
C GLU A 474 -41.85 11.58 26.01
N ASP A 475 -40.95 11.85 26.97
CA ASP A 475 -40.17 10.91 27.80
C ASP A 475 -39.44 9.74 27.11
N ASP A 476 -38.26 10.02 26.55
CA ASP A 476 -37.26 8.96 26.34
C ASP A 476 -36.64 8.55 27.68
N LEU A 477 -37.30 7.58 28.33
CA LEU A 477 -36.94 6.95 29.61
C LEU A 477 -35.48 6.48 29.69
N ARG A 478 -34.79 6.27 28.55
CA ARG A 478 -33.41 5.79 28.51
C ARG A 478 -32.42 6.78 29.12
N HIS A 479 -32.59 8.09 28.87
CA HIS A 479 -31.73 9.13 29.46
C HIS A 479 -31.92 9.22 30.97
N ASP A 480 -33.17 9.17 31.42
CA ASP A 480 -33.53 9.19 32.84
C ASP A 480 -33.00 7.97 33.59
N LEU A 481 -33.07 6.78 32.98
CA LEU A 481 -32.52 5.55 33.55
C LEU A 481 -30.99 5.64 33.72
N ALA A 482 -30.28 6.20 32.73
CA ALA A 482 -28.84 6.42 32.82
C ALA A 482 -28.49 7.40 33.95
N LEU A 483 -29.22 8.51 34.08
CA LEU A 483 -28.99 9.51 35.12
C LEU A 483 -29.33 8.99 36.53
N ARG A 484 -30.41 8.22 36.68
CA ARG A 484 -30.77 7.58 37.96
C ARG A 484 -29.71 6.57 38.39
N ALA A 485 -29.26 5.71 37.48
CA ALA A 485 -28.18 4.76 37.78
C ALA A 485 -26.88 5.48 38.17
N ALA A 486 -26.55 6.62 37.54
CA ALA A 486 -25.40 7.43 37.92
C ALA A 486 -25.58 8.07 39.31
N HIS A 487 -26.78 8.56 39.63
CA HIS A 487 -27.09 9.17 40.93
C HIS A 487 -27.03 8.15 42.09
N GLU A 488 -27.41 6.90 41.83
CA GLU A 488 -27.33 5.79 42.79
C GLU A 488 -25.92 5.20 42.96
N GLY A 489 -24.91 5.77 42.29
CA GLY A 489 -23.53 5.26 42.33
C GLY A 489 -23.29 4.01 41.47
N ARG A 490 -24.28 3.56 40.70
CA ARG A 490 -24.21 2.42 39.77
C ARG A 490 -23.61 2.83 38.42
N HIS A 491 -22.40 3.38 38.47
CA HIS A 491 -21.83 4.09 37.33
C HIS A 491 -21.52 3.21 36.10
N SER A 492 -21.17 1.94 36.30
CA SER A 492 -20.95 0.99 35.18
C SER A 492 -22.24 0.72 34.41
N GLU A 493 -23.36 0.60 35.13
CA GLU A 493 -24.67 0.37 34.54
C GLU A 493 -25.17 1.61 33.82
N ALA A 494 -24.99 2.79 34.42
CA ALA A 494 -25.29 4.07 33.78
C ALA A 494 -24.54 4.24 32.45
N ALA A 495 -23.26 3.87 32.40
CA ALA A 495 -22.45 3.92 31.17
C ALA A 495 -22.92 2.95 30.09
N GLN A 496 -23.38 1.74 30.48
CA GLN A 496 -23.94 0.76 29.55
C GLN A 496 -25.26 1.23 28.96
N ILE A 497 -26.17 1.75 29.80
CA ILE A 497 -27.46 2.32 29.34
C ILE A 497 -27.19 3.47 28.37
N ALA A 498 -26.26 4.36 28.71
CA ALA A 498 -25.88 5.47 27.84
C ALA A 498 -25.24 5.02 26.52
N ALA A 499 -24.37 4.00 26.55
CA ALA A 499 -23.72 3.48 25.34
C ALA A 499 -24.71 2.79 24.39
N ILE A 500 -25.67 2.05 24.94
CA ILE A 500 -26.70 1.37 24.14
C ILE A 500 -27.63 2.41 23.51
N GLY A 501 -28.17 3.34 24.29
CA GLY A 501 -29.06 4.37 23.78
C GLY A 501 -28.39 5.30 22.76
N GLU A 502 -27.16 5.72 23.03
CA GLU A 502 -26.35 6.52 22.10
C GLU A 502 -26.09 5.77 20.79
N ARG A 503 -25.77 4.48 20.85
CA ARG A 503 -25.57 3.66 19.65
C ARG A 503 -26.85 3.52 18.83
N GLU A 504 -27.99 3.26 19.49
CA GLU A 504 -29.29 3.14 18.81
C GLU A 504 -29.68 4.43 18.11
N ASP A 505 -29.48 5.58 18.76
CA ASP A 505 -29.87 6.87 18.21
C ASP A 505 -28.88 7.36 17.15
N ILE A 506 -27.58 7.07 17.29
CA ILE A 506 -26.59 7.29 16.21
C ILE A 506 -26.91 6.41 15.00
N ASN A 507 -27.30 5.16 15.20
CA ASN A 507 -27.67 4.26 14.10
C ASN A 507 -28.95 4.71 13.40
N ARG A 508 -29.92 5.25 14.14
CA ARG A 508 -31.22 5.67 13.59
C ARG A 508 -31.21 7.08 12.99
N HIS A 509 -30.46 8.01 13.58
CA HIS A 509 -30.52 9.43 13.24
C HIS A 509 -29.17 10.03 12.80
N GLY A 510 -28.07 9.30 12.96
CA GLY A 510 -26.72 9.76 12.62
C GLY A 510 -26.00 10.48 13.76
N ILE A 511 -24.66 10.54 13.70
CA ILE A 511 -23.81 11.07 14.79
C ILE A 511 -23.93 12.58 15.01
N SER A 512 -24.39 13.32 14.00
CA SER A 512 -24.62 14.78 14.08
C SER A 512 -26.08 15.15 14.39
N SER A 513 -26.90 14.15 14.70
CA SER A 513 -28.31 14.35 15.03
C SER A 513 -28.50 15.06 16.38
N THR A 514 -29.71 15.61 16.56
CA THR A 514 -30.13 16.16 17.85
C THR A 514 -30.15 15.08 18.93
N GLU A 515 -30.54 13.87 18.56
CA GLU A 515 -30.65 12.69 19.41
C GLU A 515 -29.27 12.23 19.91
N ALA A 516 -28.27 12.20 19.03
CA ALA A 516 -26.88 11.94 19.41
C ALA A 516 -26.31 13.05 20.32
N ALA A 517 -26.64 14.33 20.05
CA ALA A 517 -26.24 15.44 20.89
C ALA A 517 -26.86 15.37 22.31
N ARG A 518 -28.11 14.88 22.43
CA ARG A 518 -28.76 14.64 23.74
C ARG A 518 -27.99 13.64 24.59
N TRP A 519 -27.43 12.59 23.99
CA TRP A 519 -26.59 11.62 24.72
C TRP A 519 -25.28 12.21 25.24
N LEU A 520 -24.65 13.11 24.48
CA LEU A 520 -23.47 13.85 24.95
C LEU A 520 -23.80 14.76 26.15
N VAL A 521 -24.99 15.37 26.16
CA VAL A 521 -25.49 16.14 27.31
C VAL A 521 -25.73 15.23 28.53
N THR A 522 -26.37 14.08 28.34
CA THR A 522 -26.58 13.09 29.42
C THR A 522 -25.25 12.59 29.99
N ARG A 523 -24.25 12.32 29.15
CA ARG A 523 -22.91 11.92 29.61
C ARG A 523 -22.18 13.05 30.34
N ALA A 524 -22.37 14.31 29.93
CA ALA A 524 -21.80 15.45 30.65
C ALA A 524 -22.39 15.54 32.07
N GLN A 525 -23.69 15.29 32.23
CA GLN A 525 -24.35 15.23 33.53
C GLN A 525 -23.89 14.03 34.37
N MET A 526 -23.74 12.85 33.76
CA MET A 526 -23.15 11.68 34.43
C MET A 526 -21.71 11.95 34.91
N ALA A 527 -20.92 12.69 34.12
CA ALA A 527 -19.56 13.09 34.49
C ALA A 527 -19.54 14.10 35.64
N ASP A 528 -20.50 15.04 35.69
CA ASP A 528 -20.66 15.93 36.85
C ASP A 528 -21.05 15.16 38.11
N LEU A 529 -21.96 14.18 38.00
CA LEU A 529 -22.38 13.31 39.11
C LEU A 529 -21.24 12.42 39.63
N SER A 530 -20.28 12.04 38.77
CA SER A 530 -19.08 11.30 39.18
C SER A 530 -17.91 12.19 39.62
N GLY A 531 -18.06 13.51 39.55
CA GLY A 531 -17.07 14.50 39.99
C GLY A 531 -16.01 14.89 38.94
N ASP A 532 -16.12 14.43 37.69
CA ASP A 532 -15.22 14.77 36.59
C ASP A 532 -15.69 16.01 35.81
N ARG A 533 -15.49 17.19 36.43
CA ARG A 533 -15.88 18.48 35.85
C ARG A 533 -15.16 18.82 34.55
N HIS A 534 -13.94 18.31 34.35
CA HIS A 534 -13.17 18.56 33.13
C HIS A 534 -13.79 17.82 31.94
N GLN A 535 -14.19 16.57 32.15
CA GLN A 535 -14.87 15.80 31.12
C GLN A 535 -16.25 16.36 30.80
N ALA A 536 -17.01 16.79 31.82
CA ALA A 536 -18.29 17.45 31.61
C ALA A 536 -18.16 18.73 30.76
N ALA A 537 -17.12 19.53 30.99
CA ALA A 537 -16.82 20.72 30.18
C ALA A 537 -16.45 20.36 28.73
N THR A 538 -15.67 19.29 28.53
CA THR A 538 -15.27 18.81 27.21
C THR A 538 -16.46 18.32 26.40
N LEU A 539 -17.36 17.54 27.01
CA LEU A 539 -18.58 17.05 26.38
C LEU A 539 -19.54 18.19 25.99
N ARG A 540 -19.72 19.18 26.87
CA ARG A 540 -20.50 20.40 26.56
C ARG A 540 -19.90 21.17 25.39
N ALA A 541 -18.57 21.35 25.36
CA ALA A 541 -17.88 22.02 24.26
C ALA A 541 -18.04 21.27 22.93
N THR A 542 -18.11 19.94 22.96
CA THR A 542 -18.39 19.12 21.77
C THR A 542 -19.81 19.37 21.25
N VAL A 543 -20.82 19.45 22.13
CA VAL A 543 -22.20 19.79 21.74
C VAL A 543 -22.26 21.19 21.10
N THR A 544 -21.55 22.18 21.66
CA THR A 544 -21.46 23.53 21.08
C THR A 544 -20.81 23.52 19.69
N ARG A 545 -19.77 22.70 19.46
CA ARG A 545 -19.12 22.55 18.14
C ARG A 545 -19.99 21.86 17.10
N MET A 546 -20.99 21.08 17.51
CA MET A 546 -21.98 20.47 16.60
C MET A 546 -23.02 21.49 16.08
N GLY A 547 -22.87 22.78 16.39
CA GLY A 547 -23.79 23.83 15.93
C GLY A 547 -25.17 23.77 16.60
N LYS A 548 -25.29 23.05 17.72
CA LYS A 548 -26.53 22.88 18.47
C LYS A 548 -26.49 23.78 19.70
N ASN A 549 -27.45 24.70 19.81
CA ASN A 549 -27.45 25.76 20.81
C ASN A 549 -27.88 25.26 22.22
N LEU A 550 -27.23 25.71 23.29
CA LEU A 550 -27.40 25.25 24.69
C LEU A 550 -28.23 26.22 25.57
N ASP A 551 -28.84 27.25 24.97
CA ASP A 551 -29.34 28.48 25.61
C ASP A 551 -30.53 28.36 26.58
N TRP A 552 -30.92 27.16 27.01
CA TRP A 552 -31.94 26.96 28.05
C TRP A 552 -31.36 26.62 29.44
N PHE A 553 -30.10 26.16 29.54
CA PHE A 553 -29.58 25.63 30.81
C PHE A 553 -28.83 26.63 31.70
N GLU A 554 -28.58 27.86 31.24
CA GLU A 554 -27.93 28.92 32.05
C GLU A 554 -28.90 29.72 32.94
N GLN A 555 -29.84 29.04 33.60
CA GLN A 555 -30.52 29.61 34.75
C GLN A 555 -30.21 28.80 36.01
N PRO A 556 -29.19 29.20 36.79
CA PRO A 556 -29.08 28.73 38.15
C PRO A 556 -30.12 29.46 38.99
N ASN A 557 -31.12 28.73 39.46
CA ASN A 557 -31.88 29.14 40.63
C ASN A 557 -30.90 29.18 41.81
N ARG A 558 -30.37 30.37 42.13
CA ARG A 558 -29.57 30.61 43.34
C ARG A 558 -30.10 31.84 44.05
N ASP A 559 -30.55 31.60 45.29
CA ASP A 559 -30.70 32.62 46.31
C ASP A 559 -29.42 33.44 46.49
N PRO A 560 -29.52 34.75 46.77
CA PRO A 560 -28.43 35.70 46.64
C PRO A 560 -27.73 35.95 47.98
N GLU A 561 -26.91 35.03 48.46
CA GLU A 561 -25.97 35.33 49.55
C GLU A 561 -24.63 34.62 49.36
N GLN A 562 -23.76 35.20 48.55
CA GLN A 562 -22.41 35.51 49.01
C GLN A 562 -21.74 36.49 48.06
N ALA A 563 -21.46 37.65 48.64
CA ALA A 563 -21.11 38.85 47.96
C ALA A 563 -19.61 39.16 48.09
N TRP A 564 -18.96 39.32 46.93
CA TRP A 564 -17.95 40.33 46.58
C TRP A 564 -16.61 40.47 47.37
N TYR A 565 -15.46 40.53 46.66
CA TYR A 565 -14.62 41.73 46.36
C TYR A 565 -13.12 41.39 46.09
N GLN A 566 -12.65 41.81 44.90
CA GLN A 566 -11.35 42.40 44.47
C GLN A 566 -9.94 41.83 44.79
N GLY A 567 -9.11 41.80 43.73
CA GLY A 567 -7.90 42.64 43.61
C GLY A 567 -6.52 41.97 43.68
N ALA A 568 -5.61 42.43 42.80
CA ALA A 568 -4.17 42.10 42.59
C ALA A 568 -3.89 40.82 41.73
N ASP A 569 -3.03 40.81 40.71
CA ASP A 569 -2.16 41.80 40.05
C ASP A 569 -1.85 41.33 38.61
N VAL A 570 -1.54 42.29 37.73
CA VAL A 570 -1.15 42.10 36.33
C VAL A 570 0.27 41.53 36.22
N PRO A 571 0.55 40.50 35.38
CA PRO A 571 1.92 40.06 35.14
C PRO A 571 2.64 41.00 34.16
N PRO A 572 3.92 41.36 34.39
CA PRO A 572 4.63 42.30 33.53
C PRO A 572 5.14 41.67 32.23
N THR A 573 5.20 42.53 31.21
CA THR A 573 5.71 42.31 29.85
C THR A 573 7.23 42.10 29.84
N PRO A 574 7.79 41.19 29.02
CA PRO A 574 9.24 41.01 28.92
C PRO A 574 9.88 41.99 27.93
N GLU A 575 11.00 42.59 28.33
CA GLU A 575 11.92 43.36 27.48
C GLU A 575 13.23 42.56 27.21
N PRO A 576 14.03 42.94 26.20
CA PRO A 576 14.85 42.02 25.40
C PRO A 576 16.19 41.66 26.04
N ALA A 577 16.68 40.44 25.77
CA ALA A 577 17.94 39.94 26.29
C ALA A 577 19.10 40.08 25.28
N ASP A 578 20.20 40.65 25.78
CA ASP A 578 21.51 40.78 25.15
C ASP A 578 22.26 39.44 24.90
N GLU A 579 23.27 39.55 24.03
CA GLU A 579 24.21 38.55 23.46
C GLU A 579 24.78 37.43 24.37
N PRO A 580 25.26 36.31 23.77
CA PRO A 580 25.59 35.09 24.50
C PRO A 580 27.06 35.04 24.99
N PRO A 581 27.34 34.47 26.19
CA PRO A 581 28.70 34.11 26.57
C PRO A 581 29.08 32.66 26.20
N SER A 582 30.38 32.53 25.94
CA SER A 582 31.15 31.39 25.43
C SER A 582 30.97 30.02 26.10
N ARG A 583 31.00 28.96 25.28
CA ARG A 583 31.09 27.54 25.64
C ARG A 583 32.38 27.21 26.43
N ARG A 584 32.24 26.70 27.66
CA ARG A 584 33.32 26.00 28.40
C ARG A 584 33.10 24.48 28.38
N ARG A 585 34.10 23.78 27.82
CA ARG A 585 34.30 22.32 27.93
C ARG A 585 34.43 21.90 29.39
N ARG A 586 33.75 20.81 29.79
CA ARG A 586 34.14 20.02 30.96
C ARG A 586 34.17 18.53 30.61
N ARG A 587 35.38 17.98 30.74
CA ARG A 587 35.76 16.57 30.75
C ARG A 587 35.31 15.93 32.06
N TRP A 588 34.87 14.68 32.02
CA TRP A 588 34.93 13.77 33.18
C TRP A 588 35.41 12.37 32.74
N PRO A 589 36.03 11.59 33.64
CA PRO A 589 37.19 10.76 33.33
C PRO A 589 36.88 9.26 33.23
N TYR A 590 37.68 8.56 32.44
CA TYR A 590 37.79 7.09 32.46
C TYR A 590 38.67 6.66 33.63
N ALA A 591 38.13 5.83 34.52
CA ALA A 591 38.92 5.01 35.44
C ALA A 591 39.17 3.66 34.76
N ALA A 592 40.45 3.42 34.47
CA ALA A 592 40.96 2.16 33.97
C ALA A 592 40.96 1.11 35.08
N THR A 593 40.48 -0.09 34.77
CA THR A 593 40.97 -1.33 35.39
C THR A 593 41.41 -2.24 34.26
N ALA A 594 42.71 -2.22 34.01
CA ALA A 594 43.39 -3.21 33.20
C ALA A 594 43.51 -4.50 34.01
N THR A 595 42.96 -5.59 33.48
CA THR A 595 43.48 -6.93 33.75
C THR A 595 43.87 -7.53 32.42
N ALA A 596 45.18 -7.50 32.17
CA ALA A 596 45.82 -8.23 31.09
C ALA A 596 45.61 -9.73 31.32
N ALA A 597 45.00 -10.39 30.33
CA ALA A 597 45.17 -11.81 30.09
C ALA A 597 45.44 -11.97 28.58
N ALA A 598 46.71 -12.01 28.23
CA ALA A 598 47.17 -12.37 26.91
C ALA A 598 46.80 -13.82 26.62
N LEU A 599 46.15 -14.08 25.48
CA LEU A 599 46.15 -15.38 24.82
C LEU A 599 45.89 -15.18 23.31
N SER A 600 47.01 -15.10 22.60
CA SER A 600 47.27 -15.43 21.19
C SER A 600 46.07 -15.89 20.37
N LEU A 601 45.65 -15.04 19.43
CA LEU A 601 44.91 -15.46 18.23
C LEU A 601 45.80 -16.44 17.45
N ALA A 602 45.36 -17.70 17.40
CA ALA A 602 46.00 -18.73 16.60
C ALA A 602 45.82 -18.39 15.10
N ILE A 603 46.89 -17.90 14.49
CA ILE A 603 47.08 -17.97 13.04
C ILE A 603 47.29 -19.44 12.71
N VAL A 604 46.24 -20.11 12.25
CA VAL A 604 46.36 -21.42 11.61
C VAL A 604 46.30 -21.21 10.10
N GLY A 605 47.48 -21.27 9.48
CA GLY A 605 47.65 -21.86 8.14
C GLY A 605 47.54 -20.94 6.91
N VAL A 606 48.44 -19.97 6.75
CA VAL A 606 49.01 -19.64 5.41
C VAL A 606 50.53 -19.47 5.60
N GLY A 607 51.31 -20.12 4.73
CA GLY A 607 52.77 -20.24 4.84
C GLY A 607 53.52 -18.92 4.85
N GLN A 608 54.84 -18.98 5.13
CA GLN A 608 55.75 -17.82 5.24
C GLN A 608 55.62 -16.84 4.06
N MET A 609 54.78 -15.81 4.22
CA MET A 609 54.64 -14.70 3.29
C MET A 609 55.71 -13.66 3.57
N SER A 610 56.30 -13.08 2.53
CA SER A 610 57.28 -12.00 2.66
C SER A 610 56.63 -10.71 3.20
N GLU A 611 57.42 -9.81 3.81
CA GLU A 611 56.88 -8.51 4.29
C GLU A 611 56.19 -7.71 3.18
N SER A 612 56.66 -7.85 1.92
CA SER A 612 56.03 -7.25 0.74
C SER A 612 54.65 -7.85 0.45
N ASP A 613 54.49 -9.16 0.58
CA ASP A 613 53.20 -9.83 0.34
C ASP A 613 52.17 -9.44 1.40
N GLN A 614 52.60 -9.32 2.67
CA GLN A 614 51.73 -8.87 3.77
C GLN A 614 51.27 -7.42 3.57
N GLN A 615 52.14 -6.53 3.08
CA GLN A 615 51.77 -5.15 2.75
C GLN A 615 50.77 -5.10 1.58
N GLN A 616 50.95 -5.96 0.58
CA GLN A 616 50.10 -6.03 -0.60
C GLN A 616 48.71 -6.60 -0.26
N ASP A 617 48.63 -7.64 0.56
CA ASP A 617 47.38 -8.20 1.07
C ASP A 617 46.64 -7.20 1.98
N ARG A 618 47.37 -6.50 2.86
CA ARG A 618 46.78 -5.48 3.73
C ARG A 618 46.22 -4.30 2.91
N LYS A 619 46.89 -3.91 1.82
CA LYS A 619 46.39 -2.91 0.87
C LYS A 619 45.15 -3.41 0.12
N ALA A 620 45.17 -4.64 -0.38
CA ALA A 620 44.01 -5.24 -1.06
C ALA A 620 42.78 -5.35 -0.13
N LYS A 621 42.97 -5.71 1.14
CA LYS A 621 41.91 -5.68 2.16
C LYS A 621 41.38 -4.27 2.44
N ALA A 622 42.26 -3.27 2.46
CA ALA A 622 41.86 -1.87 2.64
C ALA A 622 41.04 -1.35 1.44
N ASP A 623 41.45 -1.69 0.22
CA ASP A 623 40.76 -1.30 -1.03
C ASP A 623 39.39 -1.99 -1.16
N SER A 624 39.25 -3.19 -0.59
CA SER A 624 38.00 -3.97 -0.58
C SER A 624 37.16 -3.79 0.69
N TYR A 625 37.50 -2.83 1.56
CA TYR A 625 36.80 -2.57 2.81
C TYR A 625 35.35 -2.11 2.56
N LYS A 626 34.37 -2.85 3.10
CA LYS A 626 32.93 -2.53 2.98
C LYS A 626 32.31 -2.08 4.31
N GLY A 627 32.99 -2.30 5.44
CA GLY A 627 32.48 -1.96 6.77
C GLY A 627 31.25 -2.78 7.18
N ARG A 628 30.97 -3.88 6.49
CA ARG A 628 29.91 -4.84 6.80
C ARG A 628 30.32 -6.24 6.36
N SER A 629 29.85 -7.26 7.07
CA SER A 629 30.11 -8.68 6.78
C SER A 629 28.93 -9.52 7.25
N GLY A 630 28.73 -10.68 6.65
CA GLY A 630 27.65 -11.55 7.08
C GLY A 630 27.79 -12.98 6.58
N ALA A 631 27.04 -13.87 7.20
CA ALA A 631 27.01 -15.29 6.89
C ALA A 631 25.64 -15.88 7.18
N GLU A 632 25.13 -16.69 6.26
CA GLU A 632 24.00 -17.58 6.52
C GLU A 632 24.48 -18.81 7.29
N VAL A 633 23.73 -19.17 8.33
CA VAL A 633 24.05 -20.21 9.29
C VAL A 633 22.81 -21.06 9.52
N ARG A 634 22.93 -22.36 9.23
CA ARG A 634 21.90 -23.34 9.56
C ARG A 634 22.36 -24.23 10.71
N LEU A 635 21.71 -24.10 11.88
CA LEU A 635 22.01 -24.88 13.08
C LEU A 635 20.71 -25.38 13.72
N ASP A 636 20.71 -26.65 14.15
CA ASP A 636 19.56 -27.30 14.80
C ASP A 636 18.22 -27.17 14.03
N GLY A 637 18.30 -27.14 12.69
CA GLY A 637 17.14 -26.99 11.80
C GLY A 637 16.65 -25.56 11.57
N VAL A 638 17.26 -24.56 12.23
CA VAL A 638 16.95 -23.12 12.13
C VAL A 638 17.91 -22.44 11.17
N ASN A 639 17.39 -21.64 10.24
CA ASN A 639 18.19 -20.75 9.39
C ASN A 639 18.34 -19.38 10.09
N ALA A 640 19.55 -18.84 10.08
CA ALA A 640 19.86 -17.56 10.71
C ALA A 640 20.98 -16.84 9.96
N ASP A 641 20.98 -15.52 9.98
CA ASP A 641 22.07 -14.69 9.49
C ASP A 641 22.82 -14.04 10.63
N VAL A 642 24.14 -14.08 10.53
CA VAL A 642 25.05 -13.36 11.41
C VAL A 642 25.55 -12.16 10.66
N LEU A 643 25.32 -10.97 11.19
CA LEU A 643 25.63 -9.71 10.54
C LEU A 643 26.61 -8.92 11.40
N ALA A 644 27.72 -8.47 10.82
CA ALA A 644 28.65 -7.53 11.45
C ALA A 644 28.64 -6.19 10.71
N ARG A 645 28.61 -5.10 11.47
CA ARG A 645 28.63 -3.73 10.97
C ARG A 645 29.64 -2.90 11.73
N TRP A 646 30.65 -2.38 11.04
CA TRP A 646 31.61 -1.46 11.62
C TRP A 646 31.02 -0.04 11.60
N ASN A 647 31.27 0.71 12.67
CA ASN A 647 30.84 2.10 12.76
C ASN A 647 31.67 3.01 11.82
N ARG A 648 31.26 4.27 11.67
CA ARG A 648 31.96 5.23 10.79
C ARG A 648 33.41 5.50 11.22
N GLU A 649 33.68 5.45 12.52
CA GLU A 649 34.99 5.71 13.12
C GLU A 649 35.93 4.48 13.03
N ARG A 650 35.38 3.32 12.63
CA ARG A 650 36.06 2.02 12.47
C ARG A 650 36.68 1.45 13.74
N ASP A 651 36.28 1.96 14.90
CA ASP A 651 36.76 1.57 16.22
C ASP A 651 35.76 0.69 16.98
N GLN A 652 34.58 0.43 16.40
CA GLN A 652 33.59 -0.50 16.95
C GLN A 652 32.91 -1.33 15.86
N VAL A 653 32.54 -2.57 16.19
CA VAL A 653 31.72 -3.46 15.37
C VAL A 653 30.50 -3.94 16.16
N ILE A 654 29.34 -3.87 15.51
CA ILE A 654 28.08 -4.39 16.01
C ILE A 654 27.80 -5.71 15.30
N ILE A 655 27.63 -6.79 16.07
CA ILE A 655 27.34 -8.13 15.57
C ILE A 655 25.95 -8.54 16.02
N GLU A 656 25.11 -8.97 15.10
CA GLU A 656 23.72 -9.32 15.34
C GLU A 656 23.41 -10.70 14.75
N LEU A 657 22.63 -11.51 15.47
CA LEU A 657 22.16 -12.82 15.01
C LEU A 657 20.66 -12.76 14.74
N ARG A 658 20.27 -12.87 13.47
CA ARG A 658 18.89 -12.75 13.00
C ARG A 658 18.35 -14.07 12.51
N THR A 659 17.13 -14.42 12.87
CA THR A 659 16.44 -15.62 12.39
C THR A 659 15.21 -15.33 11.54
N TYR A 660 14.95 -14.06 11.19
CA TYR A 660 13.82 -13.61 10.34
C TYR A 660 12.50 -14.35 10.61
N PHE A 661 12.05 -14.34 11.88
CA PHE A 661 10.79 -14.95 12.31
C PHE A 661 10.73 -16.49 12.17
N GLU A 662 11.87 -17.19 12.25
CA GLU A 662 11.90 -18.65 12.29
C GLU A 662 11.17 -19.18 13.54
N LYS A 663 10.03 -19.86 13.35
CA LYS A 663 9.14 -20.31 14.43
C LYS A 663 9.80 -21.32 15.35
N ASP A 664 10.75 -22.07 14.80
CA ASP A 664 11.48 -23.14 15.45
C ASP A 664 12.70 -22.63 16.25
N ALA A 665 13.11 -21.36 16.11
CA ALA A 665 14.17 -20.77 16.93
C ALA A 665 13.70 -20.55 18.38
N ARG A 666 14.22 -21.37 19.31
CA ARG A 666 13.92 -21.30 20.75
C ARG A 666 15.00 -20.58 21.55
N TYR A 667 16.24 -20.63 21.08
CA TYR A 667 17.40 -20.02 21.74
C TYR A 667 18.39 -19.47 20.72
N LEU A 668 18.89 -18.27 20.97
CA LEU A 668 19.91 -17.61 20.17
C LEU A 668 21.00 -17.10 21.10
N ARG A 669 22.26 -17.30 20.73
CA ARG A 669 23.39 -16.79 21.49
C ARG A 669 24.58 -16.44 20.61
N LEU A 670 25.18 -15.31 20.91
CA LEU A 670 26.45 -14.84 20.41
C LEU A 670 27.48 -14.81 21.54
N ASP A 671 28.68 -15.33 21.29
CA ASP A 671 29.84 -15.13 22.15
C ASP A 671 31.02 -14.62 21.33
N ALA A 672 31.58 -13.47 21.71
CA ALA A 672 32.77 -12.90 21.10
C ALA A 672 33.52 -12.02 22.10
N ASP A 673 34.86 -12.13 22.11
CA ASP A 673 35.76 -11.34 22.97
C ASP A 673 35.34 -11.29 24.46
N GLY A 674 34.92 -12.44 25.01
CA GLY A 674 34.46 -12.54 26.40
C GLY A 674 33.08 -11.93 26.69
N GLN A 675 32.43 -11.32 25.70
CA GLN A 675 31.05 -10.84 25.80
C GLN A 675 30.07 -11.88 25.28
N THR A 676 28.88 -11.93 25.90
CA THR A 676 27.80 -12.84 25.53
C THR A 676 26.50 -12.05 25.40
N ALA A 677 25.79 -12.26 24.29
CA ALA A 677 24.40 -11.84 24.13
C ALA A 677 23.55 -13.06 23.81
N SER A 678 22.44 -13.24 24.51
CA SER A 678 21.55 -14.37 24.25
C SER A 678 20.09 -14.00 24.43
N SER A 679 19.24 -14.68 23.68
CA SER A 679 17.79 -14.51 23.67
C SER A 679 17.12 -15.87 23.71
N GLU A 680 16.08 -15.98 24.54
CA GLU A 680 15.21 -17.15 24.64
C GLU A 680 13.80 -16.74 24.17
N LYS A 681 13.12 -17.62 23.45
CA LYS A 681 11.78 -17.35 22.91
C LYS A 681 10.76 -17.10 24.04
N PRO A 682 10.07 -15.94 24.10
CA PRO A 682 8.93 -15.72 24.99
C PRO A 682 7.72 -16.59 24.56
N ALA A 683 6.78 -16.87 25.47
CA ALA A 683 5.64 -17.77 25.21
C ALA A 683 4.79 -17.40 23.96
N GLU A 684 4.80 -16.13 23.55
CA GLU A 684 3.91 -15.58 22.52
C GLU A 684 4.63 -14.95 21.31
N TRP A 685 5.98 -14.88 21.31
CA TRP A 685 6.76 -14.13 20.31
C TRP A 685 7.98 -14.92 19.80
N PHE A 686 8.70 -14.41 18.79
CA PHE A 686 9.96 -14.99 18.32
C PHE A 686 11.12 -14.66 19.27
N ALA A 687 12.21 -15.43 19.24
CA ALA A 687 13.42 -15.06 19.96
C ALA A 687 13.96 -13.74 19.39
N GLU A 688 14.12 -12.71 20.24
CA GLU A 688 14.75 -11.44 19.84
C GLU A 688 16.16 -11.69 19.32
N SER A 689 16.60 -10.86 18.36
CA SER A 689 17.95 -10.99 17.78
C SER A 689 18.99 -10.48 18.78
N PRO A 690 19.86 -11.34 19.35
CA PRO A 690 20.90 -10.86 20.26
C PRO A 690 21.94 -10.04 19.49
N GLU A 691 22.41 -8.95 20.13
CA GLU A 691 23.38 -8.01 19.57
C GLU A 691 24.60 -7.89 20.50
N LEU A 692 25.79 -7.84 19.93
CA LEU A 692 27.07 -7.57 20.60
C LEU A 692 27.74 -6.34 19.99
N SER A 693 28.26 -5.45 20.83
CA SER A 693 29.07 -4.32 20.40
C SER A 693 30.50 -4.49 20.93
N LEU A 694 31.46 -4.67 20.02
CA LEU A 694 32.85 -4.94 20.36
C LEU A 694 33.77 -3.79 19.91
N PRO A 695 34.79 -3.41 20.72
CA PRO A 695 35.82 -2.49 20.27
C PRO A 695 36.72 -3.13 19.20
N VAL A 696 37.21 -2.32 18.26
CA VAL A 696 38.07 -2.75 17.15
C VAL A 696 39.36 -1.94 17.16
N GLU A 697 40.50 -2.59 17.42
CA GLU A 697 41.82 -1.96 17.40
C GLU A 697 42.41 -1.88 15.97
N ASP A 698 42.24 -2.95 15.19
CA ASP A 698 42.63 -3.00 13.77
C ASP A 698 41.37 -3.11 12.89
N PRO A 699 40.97 -2.03 12.19
CA PRO A 699 39.82 -2.02 11.29
C PRO A 699 39.85 -3.08 10.19
N LEU A 700 41.02 -3.61 9.84
CA LEU A 700 41.20 -4.59 8.77
C LEU A 700 41.26 -6.03 9.30
N ALA A 701 41.28 -6.22 10.62
CA ALA A 701 41.25 -7.55 11.22
C ALA A 701 39.86 -8.17 11.12
N ASP A 702 39.83 -9.48 10.89
CA ASP A 702 38.57 -10.22 10.88
C ASP A 702 38.12 -10.46 12.34
N VAL A 703 36.81 -10.42 12.56
CA VAL A 703 36.21 -10.60 13.90
C VAL A 703 35.64 -12.01 14.00
N THR A 704 36.04 -12.75 15.03
CA THR A 704 35.56 -14.13 15.23
C THR A 704 34.43 -14.16 16.26
N VAL A 705 33.30 -14.77 15.90
CA VAL A 705 32.13 -14.92 16.77
C VAL A 705 31.68 -16.37 16.84
N ARG A 706 31.29 -16.81 18.04
CA ARG A 706 30.60 -18.08 18.25
C ARG A 706 29.10 -17.83 18.20
N VAL A 707 28.42 -18.60 17.37
CA VAL A 707 26.96 -18.53 17.19
C VAL A 707 26.38 -19.84 17.66
N ALA A 708 25.42 -19.80 18.59
CA ALA A 708 24.72 -20.97 19.08
C ALA A 708 23.20 -20.81 18.91
N ILE A 709 22.55 -21.84 18.38
CA ILE A 709 21.13 -21.81 18.05
C ILE A 709 20.47 -23.09 18.54
N GLY A 710 19.40 -22.93 19.32
CA GLY A 710 18.52 -24.02 19.74
C GLY A 710 17.22 -23.99 18.93
N GLY A 711 16.92 -25.08 18.26
CA GLY A 711 15.73 -25.27 17.42
C GLY A 711 14.52 -25.79 18.19
N ARG A 712 13.56 -26.36 17.46
CA ARG A 712 12.23 -26.75 17.99
C ARG A 712 12.27 -27.69 19.20
N LYS A 713 13.25 -28.59 19.25
CA LYS A 713 13.40 -29.62 20.30
C LYS A 713 14.34 -29.19 21.44
N TRP A 714 14.93 -28.00 21.34
CA TRP A 714 15.86 -27.51 22.34
C TRP A 714 15.13 -27.13 23.64
N VAL A 715 15.74 -27.46 24.78
CA VAL A 715 15.19 -27.22 26.12
C VAL A 715 16.19 -26.42 26.94
N LYS A 716 15.67 -25.49 27.77
CA LYS A 716 16.47 -24.65 28.65
C LYS A 716 17.40 -25.48 29.55
N GLY A 717 18.67 -25.13 29.56
CA GLY A 717 19.73 -25.82 30.31
C GLY A 717 20.51 -26.86 29.50
N VAL A 718 20.09 -27.18 28.27
CA VAL A 718 20.86 -28.04 27.35
C VAL A 718 21.78 -27.18 26.47
N LYS A 719 23.01 -27.64 26.24
CA LYS A 719 23.96 -26.94 25.36
C LYS A 719 23.46 -26.99 23.91
N ALA A 720 23.20 -25.82 23.32
CA ALA A 720 22.80 -25.71 21.92
C ALA A 720 23.97 -25.99 20.97
N PRO A 721 23.71 -26.52 19.75
CA PRO A 721 24.69 -26.57 18.67
C PRO A 721 25.28 -25.18 18.39
N SER A 722 26.59 -25.11 18.18
CA SER A 722 27.30 -23.86 17.96
C SER A 722 28.30 -23.95 16.83
N ARG A 723 28.54 -22.84 16.13
CA ARG A 723 29.52 -22.69 15.05
C ARG A 723 30.39 -21.46 15.27
N MET A 724 31.68 -21.55 14.93
CA MET A 724 32.62 -20.43 14.99
C MET A 724 32.72 -19.78 13.61
N ILE A 725 32.52 -18.47 13.52
CA ILE A 725 32.46 -17.73 12.26
C ILE A 725 33.43 -16.55 12.32
N ARG A 726 34.25 -16.42 11.28
CA ARG A 726 35.17 -15.31 11.08
C ARG A 726 34.59 -14.33 10.07
N LEU A 727 34.27 -13.12 10.53
CA LEU A 727 33.64 -12.05 9.74
C LEU A 727 34.71 -11.05 9.29
N SER A 728 34.97 -11.00 7.98
CA SER A 728 35.93 -10.03 7.41
C SER A 728 35.23 -8.72 7.05
N PRO A 729 35.82 -7.54 7.36
CA PRO A 729 35.24 -6.24 7.02
C PRO A 729 35.13 -5.96 5.50
N THR A 730 35.64 -6.87 4.68
CA THR A 730 35.54 -6.88 3.21
C THR A 730 34.18 -7.38 2.68
N GLY A 731 33.31 -7.86 3.56
CA GLY A 731 32.01 -8.45 3.21
C GLY A 731 32.02 -9.95 2.98
N VAL A 732 33.11 -10.63 3.34
CA VAL A 732 33.22 -12.09 3.25
C VAL A 732 33.31 -12.69 4.64
N ALA A 733 32.61 -13.80 4.87
CA ALA A 733 32.68 -14.57 6.08
C ALA A 733 33.20 -15.98 5.82
N TYR A 734 33.85 -16.56 6.83
CA TYR A 734 34.43 -17.90 6.77
C TYR A 734 34.03 -18.70 8.00
N ASP A 735 33.88 -20.00 7.82
CA ASP A 735 33.89 -20.93 8.94
C ASP A 735 35.29 -20.92 9.57
N ALA A 736 35.38 -20.68 10.88
CA ALA A 736 36.67 -20.56 11.55
C ALA A 736 37.38 -21.91 11.76
N GLU A 737 36.64 -23.04 11.70
CA GLU A 737 37.18 -24.39 11.86
C GLU A 737 37.59 -24.99 10.51
N THR A 738 36.76 -24.83 9.47
CA THR A 738 37.03 -25.40 8.14
C THR A 738 37.75 -24.45 7.19
N GLY A 739 37.70 -23.14 7.45
CA GLY A 739 38.23 -22.10 6.55
C GLY A 739 37.37 -21.89 5.29
N GLU A 740 36.27 -22.62 5.13
CA GLU A 740 35.38 -22.49 3.98
C GLU A 740 34.64 -21.16 4.01
N ARG A 741 34.48 -20.56 2.84
CA ARG A 741 33.69 -19.34 2.68
C ARG A 741 32.22 -19.66 2.93
N LEU A 742 31.59 -18.90 3.82
CA LEU A 742 30.16 -19.03 4.09
C LEU A 742 29.35 -18.21 3.07
N PRO A 743 28.18 -18.70 2.65
CA PRO A 743 27.25 -17.93 1.83
C PRO A 743 26.76 -16.71 2.64
N SER A 744 26.51 -15.62 1.94
CA SER A 744 25.97 -14.39 2.52
C SER A 744 25.04 -13.73 1.51
N ASP A 745 23.98 -13.12 2.02
CA ASP A 745 22.97 -12.35 1.30
C ASP A 745 23.27 -10.83 1.26
N LEU A 746 24.40 -10.38 1.82
CA LEU A 746 24.82 -8.98 1.99
C LEU A 746 25.48 -8.28 0.79
#